data_AF-A0A8C9V1J0-F1
#
_entry.id   AF-A0A8C9V1J0-F1
#
_cell.length_a   1.000
_cell.length_b   1.000
_cell.length_c   1.000
_cell.angle_alpha   90.00
_cell.angle_beta   90.00
_cell.angle_gamma   90.00
#
_symmetry.space_group_name_H-M   'P 1'
#
loop_
_entity.id
_entity.type
_entity.pdbx_description
1 polymer ?
#
loop_
_entity_poly.entity_id
_entity_poly.type
_entity_poly.pdbx_seq_one_letter_code
_entity_poly.pdbx_strand_id
1 'polypeptide(L)'
;MAAYASVPLKKSSEVDLAKALSKYVKNTYANHGDQDEYLRAVEELNKLRKSALGRPLDKHENSLEILYRYYDQLCAVEPKFPFSGNQLPDLEQRCKCVETLPVGGAVSSPGLPSVGYEKTCVLFNVGALASQIAVEQRLDTDEGLKTAAKYYQVASGAFGHIKDTVLSALTCEPTVDISPDCAGALSLIMLAQAQEVVFLKATSDKMKDAIIARLATQAADFYGEAFKTCHYKDNLAKFFYFQEVLPVLGAKHCLLQASAEYHQAAVAKQQKKFGEEIARLQLAAELLKTVKSRYEEYVNAKNLTDKVSRALTAAKKDNDFIYHDRVPETRDLERIGKAALVKPTAIQVPLSQKFTDIFQKMVPMAVQEALSSCSHRRAELINRLVGNMREATVLLNGVLASLNLPAALEDLSGDSVPQSILEKSRAVVQQGGLQSIERLIKELPELLQRNREILDESLKILDTEEQTDNELRANFTHRWQRTPSGELYKSLRAEGANYRGVLDQAVHADQVVRERYNAHCETIALLCKPEAELSAAIPSANPAKTLEGSEVVGVLRAQLAQLDQLKKEREQLENDIKSTQFDMTTKFLTALAQDGAINEEALSVTELDGVYGGYTQKVQQSLKTQEEVLDRVQTSHKEFSSMKQSNQQAVLREEVLKKLASAHDSYMEIFKNLHEGTKFYNDLTEILLKFQNKCSDIVFARKTEREELLKDIQESIANEPSAPAIPSTPSYHAAPAAAATPPTPATSAQGPAAPPPAAAGPAPDTEHDDGNASNWRRLLVHELREESVTDPLLSPTSGRTSDSLHVFLTQHRSAFPRRRSGRCQRPATAFSAPSASTLFGF
;
A
#
# COMPACT_ATOMS: atom_id res chain seq x y z
N MET A 1 -4.13 29.72 40.49
CA MET A 1 -4.21 29.31 39.07
C MET A 1 -5.49 28.51 38.89
N ALA A 2 -6.00 28.35 37.67
CA ALA A 2 -7.01 27.34 37.37
C ALA A 2 -6.24 26.13 36.82
N ALA A 3 -6.21 25.01 37.56
CA ALA A 3 -5.53 23.81 37.11
C ALA A 3 -6.33 23.15 35.98
N TYR A 4 -5.89 23.34 34.74
CA TYR A 4 -6.39 22.60 33.58
C TYR A 4 -5.43 21.46 33.26
N ALA A 5 -5.96 20.32 32.83
CA ALA A 5 -5.14 19.19 32.43
C ALA A 5 -4.61 19.37 31.00
N SER A 6 -3.36 18.99 30.76
CA SER A 6 -2.82 18.75 29.42
C SER A 6 -2.11 17.40 29.43
N VAL A 7 -1.90 16.80 28.26
CA VAL A 7 -1.25 15.49 28.11
C VAL A 7 0.20 15.70 27.63
N PRO A 8 1.20 14.99 28.19
CA PRO A 8 2.58 15.03 27.68
C PRO A 8 2.70 14.35 26.30
N LEU A 9 3.76 14.65 25.55
CA LEU A 9 4.02 14.07 24.22
C LEU A 9 4.74 12.71 24.33
N LYS A 10 4.27 11.70 23.58
CA LYS A 10 5.01 10.44 23.34
C LYS A 10 6.33 10.76 22.65
N LYS A 11 7.42 10.19 23.17
CA LYS A 11 8.78 10.33 22.62
C LYS A 11 9.07 9.17 21.68
N SER A 12 9.62 9.44 20.50
CA SER A 12 10.13 8.41 19.58
C SER A 12 11.65 8.31 19.68
N SER A 13 12.21 7.12 19.40
CA SER A 13 13.60 7.04 18.93
C SER A 13 13.76 7.68 17.56
N GLU A 14 14.98 8.09 17.21
CA GLU A 14 15.33 8.32 15.81
C GLU A 14 15.22 7.02 15.00
N VAL A 15 14.93 7.19 13.71
CA VAL A 15 14.75 6.15 12.70
C VAL A 15 15.18 6.76 11.38
N ASP A 16 15.94 6.02 10.57
CA ASP A 16 16.11 6.40 9.17
C ASP A 16 14.98 5.82 8.31
N LEU A 17 14.10 6.69 7.82
CA LEU A 17 13.08 6.29 6.85
C LEU A 17 13.69 6.06 5.46
N ALA A 18 14.78 6.77 5.13
CA ALA A 18 15.22 6.93 3.76
C ALA A 18 15.89 5.68 3.20
N LYS A 19 16.79 5.02 3.94
CA LYS A 19 17.47 3.78 3.48
C LYS A 19 16.49 2.72 2.98
N ALA A 20 15.47 2.40 3.77
CA ALA A 20 14.53 1.32 3.46
C ALA A 20 13.56 1.67 2.33
N LEU A 21 12.98 2.87 2.35
CA LEU A 21 12.06 3.30 1.28
C LEU A 21 12.81 3.53 -0.05
N SER A 22 14.04 4.06 0.00
CA SER A 22 14.90 4.21 -1.19
C SER A 22 15.28 2.87 -1.82
N LYS A 23 15.49 1.82 -1.00
CA LYS A 23 15.73 0.45 -1.46
C LYS A 23 14.53 -0.09 -2.25
N TYR A 24 13.31 0.10 -1.74
CA TYR A 24 12.09 -0.26 -2.46
C TYR A 24 11.89 0.56 -3.75
N VAL A 25 12.10 1.88 -3.71
CA VAL A 25 12.02 2.75 -4.90
C VAL A 25 13.02 2.31 -5.98
N LYS A 26 14.28 2.03 -5.60
CA LYS A 26 15.32 1.57 -6.54
C LYS A 26 15.01 0.21 -7.15
N ASN A 27 14.45 -0.73 -6.38
CA ASN A 27 14.10 -2.05 -6.89
C ASN A 27 12.86 -2.02 -7.81
N THR A 28 11.85 -1.21 -7.46
CA THR A 28 10.53 -1.21 -8.13
C THR A 28 10.51 -0.30 -9.37
N TYR A 29 11.26 0.81 -9.34
CA TYR A 29 11.26 1.84 -10.39
C TYR A 29 12.62 1.97 -11.10
N ALA A 30 13.40 0.88 -11.17
CA ALA A 30 14.78 0.86 -11.67
C ALA A 30 15.00 1.44 -13.09
N ASN A 31 13.93 1.62 -13.87
CA ASN A 31 13.94 2.18 -15.23
C ASN A 31 12.86 3.27 -15.44
N HIS A 32 12.31 3.86 -14.36
CA HIS A 32 11.24 4.88 -14.46
C HIS A 32 11.82 6.30 -14.40
N GLY A 33 11.36 7.20 -15.28
CA GLY A 33 11.88 8.58 -15.33
C GLY A 33 11.77 9.35 -14.00
N ASP A 34 10.67 9.15 -13.27
CA ASP A 34 10.43 9.79 -11.95
C ASP A 34 11.16 9.14 -10.76
N GLN A 35 12.00 8.11 -10.95
CA GLN A 35 12.71 7.42 -9.85
C GLN A 35 13.44 8.41 -8.93
N ASP A 36 14.08 9.41 -9.53
CA ASP A 36 14.85 10.46 -8.89
C ASP A 36 13.96 11.43 -8.07
N GLU A 37 12.71 11.62 -8.48
CA GLU A 37 11.71 12.41 -7.76
C GLU A 37 11.17 11.64 -6.54
N TYR A 38 10.89 10.34 -6.70
CA TYR A 38 10.51 9.47 -5.60
C TYR A 38 11.61 9.35 -4.53
N LEU A 39 12.89 9.34 -4.91
CA LEU A 39 14.01 9.37 -3.97
C LEU A 39 14.11 10.70 -3.21
N ARG A 40 13.83 11.84 -3.86
CA ARG A 40 13.75 13.16 -3.18
C ARG A 40 12.57 13.21 -2.20
N ALA A 41 11.41 12.68 -2.59
CA ALA A 41 10.23 12.58 -1.74
C ALA A 41 10.46 11.69 -0.49
N VAL A 42 11.20 10.59 -0.64
CA VAL A 42 11.63 9.73 0.49
C VAL A 42 12.51 10.50 1.48
N GLU A 43 13.44 11.33 1.01
CA GLU A 43 14.25 12.19 1.89
C GLU A 43 13.45 13.33 2.53
N GLU A 44 12.44 13.89 1.84
CA GLU A 44 11.54 14.86 2.45
C GLU A 44 10.69 14.23 3.57
N LEU A 45 10.17 13.01 3.38
CA LEU A 45 9.48 12.26 4.43
C LEU A 45 10.38 12.04 5.66
N ASN A 46 11.65 11.71 5.45
CA ASN A 46 12.64 11.52 6.51
C ASN A 46 12.87 12.80 7.32
N LYS A 47 12.99 13.95 6.63
CA LYS A 47 13.13 15.29 7.24
C LYS A 47 11.86 15.73 7.95
N LEU A 48 10.68 15.38 7.44
CA LEU A 48 9.39 15.66 8.05
C LEU A 48 9.21 14.87 9.35
N ARG A 49 9.54 13.56 9.38
CA ARG A 49 9.57 12.76 10.62
C ARG A 49 10.51 13.36 11.66
N LYS A 50 11.75 13.67 11.28
CA LYS A 50 12.74 14.29 12.20
C LYS A 50 12.25 15.64 12.72
N SER A 51 11.50 16.39 11.91
CA SER A 51 10.88 17.65 12.34
C SER A 51 9.71 17.48 13.31
N ALA A 52 8.90 16.45 13.13
CA ALA A 52 7.69 16.17 13.92
C ALA A 52 7.95 15.39 15.23
N LEU A 53 8.96 14.51 15.25
CA LEU A 53 9.20 13.57 16.36
C LEU A 53 10.64 13.57 16.91
N GLY A 54 11.62 14.12 16.18
CA GLY A 54 13.05 14.06 16.54
C GLY A 54 13.53 15.18 17.47
N ARG A 55 12.69 16.18 17.76
CA ARG A 55 13.01 17.35 18.60
C ARG A 55 11.83 17.73 19.49
N PRO A 56 12.07 18.38 20.64
CA PRO A 56 10.99 18.99 21.42
C PRO A 56 10.17 19.94 20.54
N LEU A 57 8.85 19.89 20.68
CA LEU A 57 7.92 20.76 19.95
C LEU A 57 7.52 21.94 20.84
N ASP A 58 7.63 23.16 20.31
CA ASP A 58 7.08 24.35 20.95
C ASP A 58 5.56 24.28 20.98
N LYS A 59 4.93 24.81 22.04
CA LYS A 59 3.48 24.78 22.26
C LYS A 59 2.74 25.84 21.43
N HIS A 60 2.88 25.76 20.12
CA HIS A 60 2.38 26.75 19.17
C HIS A 60 1.69 26.09 17.98
N GLU A 61 0.75 26.80 17.33
CA GLU A 61 -0.01 26.25 16.18
C GLU A 61 0.92 25.73 15.07
N ASN A 62 2.06 26.40 14.81
CA ASN A 62 3.06 25.97 13.82
C ASN A 62 3.62 24.56 14.07
N SER A 63 3.83 24.17 15.34
CA SER A 63 4.33 22.85 15.70
C SER A 63 3.27 21.77 15.53
N LEU A 64 2.00 22.14 15.76
CA LEU A 64 0.85 21.28 15.50
C LEU A 64 0.63 21.07 14.00
N GLU A 65 0.84 22.10 13.17
CA GLU A 65 0.81 22.01 11.71
C GLU A 65 1.89 21.06 11.16
N ILE A 66 3.07 20.99 11.80
CA ILE A 66 4.11 20.00 11.46
C ILE A 66 3.63 18.57 11.78
N LEU A 67 2.96 18.35 12.91
CA LEU A 67 2.37 17.05 13.25
C LEU A 67 1.22 16.67 12.29
N TYR A 68 0.34 17.62 11.94
CA TYR A 68 -0.73 17.40 10.96
C TYR A 68 -0.16 17.01 9.59
N ARG A 69 0.79 17.80 9.06
CA ARG A 69 1.45 17.48 7.78
C ARG A 69 2.12 16.11 7.79
N TYR A 70 2.72 15.70 8.92
CA TYR A 70 3.31 14.37 9.03
C TYR A 70 2.25 13.26 9.09
N TYR A 71 1.16 13.45 9.83
CA TYR A 71 0.03 12.51 9.88
C TYR A 71 -0.64 12.32 8.51
N ASP A 72 -0.95 13.42 7.83
CA ASP A 72 -1.56 13.41 6.49
C ASP A 72 -0.64 12.69 5.49
N GLN A 73 0.66 12.95 5.56
CA GLN A 73 1.63 12.30 4.68
C GLN A 73 1.83 10.82 4.99
N LEU A 74 1.70 10.40 6.26
CA LEU A 74 1.67 8.97 6.64
C LEU A 74 0.43 8.28 6.09
N CYS A 75 -0.73 8.95 6.06
CA CYS A 75 -1.94 8.41 5.44
C CYS A 75 -1.81 8.31 3.91
N ALA A 76 -1.20 9.32 3.26
CA ALA A 76 -1.03 9.34 1.80
C ALA A 76 0.05 8.37 1.27
N VAL A 77 1.07 8.06 2.07
CA VAL A 77 2.14 7.11 1.68
C VAL A 77 1.74 5.64 1.91
N GLU A 78 0.87 5.37 2.88
CA GLU A 78 0.45 4.01 3.27
C GLU A 78 0.00 3.10 2.11
N PRO A 79 -0.89 3.52 1.18
CA PRO A 79 -1.31 2.65 0.07
C PRO A 79 -0.27 2.50 -1.06
N LYS A 80 0.93 3.10 -0.93
CA LYS A 80 1.94 3.20 -1.98
C LYS A 80 3.20 2.36 -1.74
N PHE A 81 3.41 1.86 -0.52
CA PHE A 81 4.56 1.03 -0.15
C PHE A 81 4.11 -0.20 0.67
N PRO A 82 4.81 -1.35 0.60
CA PRO A 82 4.38 -2.60 1.24
C PRO A 82 4.68 -2.62 2.74
N PHE A 83 4.03 -1.73 3.50
CA PHE A 83 4.18 -1.61 4.95
C PHE A 83 3.62 -2.80 5.74
N SER A 84 2.79 -3.63 5.11
CA SER A 84 2.10 -4.79 5.71
C SER A 84 2.76 -6.15 5.41
N GLY A 85 3.92 -6.18 4.75
CA GLY A 85 4.59 -7.43 4.39
C GLY A 85 6.13 -7.35 4.39
N ASN A 86 6.78 -8.52 4.45
CA ASN A 86 8.24 -8.68 4.59
C ASN A 86 9.08 -8.18 3.39
N GLN A 87 8.51 -7.44 2.44
CA GLN A 87 9.26 -6.77 1.37
C GLN A 87 10.07 -5.58 1.87
N LEU A 88 9.73 -5.06 3.06
CA LEU A 88 10.48 -4.03 3.77
C LEU A 88 11.02 -4.60 5.11
N PRO A 89 11.98 -5.55 5.11
CA PRO A 89 12.50 -6.12 6.36
C PRO A 89 13.31 -5.08 7.16
N ASP A 90 13.96 -4.12 6.47
CA ASP A 90 14.60 -2.96 7.08
C ASP A 90 13.60 -2.01 7.79
N LEU A 91 12.28 -2.26 7.69
CA LEU A 91 11.27 -1.55 8.48
C LEU A 91 10.97 -2.18 9.84
N GLU A 92 11.38 -3.42 10.10
CA GLU A 92 10.81 -4.26 11.17
C GLU A 92 11.11 -3.79 12.62
N GLN A 93 11.82 -2.68 12.81
CA GLN A 93 12.28 -2.17 14.12
C GLN A 93 11.65 -0.83 14.55
N ARG A 94 10.67 -0.30 13.79
CA ARG A 94 10.57 1.16 13.58
C ARG A 94 9.81 2.06 14.55
N CYS A 95 8.92 1.59 15.42
CA CYS A 95 8.17 2.51 16.29
C CYS A 95 8.41 2.25 17.78
N LYS A 96 9.63 2.50 18.26
CA LYS A 96 9.91 2.64 19.71
C LYS A 96 9.42 4.00 20.20
N CYS A 97 8.11 4.12 20.35
CA CYS A 97 7.49 5.23 21.05
C CYS A 97 7.42 4.91 22.54
N VAL A 98 8.25 5.57 23.35
CA VAL A 98 8.30 5.40 24.81
C VAL A 98 6.94 5.76 25.41
N GLU A 99 6.47 4.94 26.36
CA GLU A 99 5.21 5.21 27.07
C GLU A 99 5.29 6.55 27.80
N THR A 100 4.29 7.40 27.57
CA THR A 100 4.17 8.68 28.28
C THR A 100 3.59 8.52 29.67
N LEU A 101 2.86 7.43 29.90
CA LEU A 101 2.10 7.13 31.11
C LEU A 101 2.57 5.79 31.71
N PRO A 102 3.77 5.70 32.30
CA PRO A 102 4.25 4.45 32.90
C PRO A 102 3.59 4.13 34.26
N VAL A 103 3.45 2.84 34.57
CA VAL A 103 3.29 2.36 35.96
C VAL A 103 4.68 2.00 36.51
N GLY A 104 5.19 2.79 37.45
CA GLY A 104 6.40 2.42 38.23
C GLY A 104 7.77 2.66 37.56
N GLY A 105 7.82 3.37 36.43
CA GLY A 105 9.08 3.74 35.75
C GLY A 105 8.99 3.57 34.23
N ALA A 106 9.83 4.26 33.47
CA ALA A 106 9.72 4.31 32.01
C ALA A 106 10.04 2.94 31.35
N VAL A 107 9.00 2.15 31.11
CA VAL A 107 9.09 0.93 30.30
C VAL A 107 9.19 1.32 28.82
N SER A 108 10.26 0.89 28.16
CA SER A 108 10.35 0.97 26.70
C SER A 108 9.55 -0.17 26.10
N SER A 109 8.47 0.15 25.38
CA SER A 109 7.73 -0.86 24.63
C SER A 109 8.60 -1.51 23.53
N PRO A 110 8.29 -2.76 23.12
CA PRO A 110 8.82 -3.31 21.88
C PRO A 110 8.53 -2.35 20.72
N GLY A 111 9.52 -2.16 19.84
CA GLY A 111 9.34 -1.30 18.66
C GLY A 111 8.45 -2.01 17.64
N LEU A 112 7.25 -1.50 17.41
CA LEU A 112 6.28 -2.14 16.52
C LEU A 112 6.44 -1.65 15.07
N PRO A 113 6.57 -2.55 14.07
CA PRO A 113 6.70 -2.15 12.67
C PRO A 113 5.32 -2.01 12.00
N SER A 114 4.55 -0.99 12.40
CA SER A 114 3.26 -0.66 11.79
C SER A 114 3.14 0.83 11.52
N VAL A 115 2.78 1.20 10.30
CA VAL A 115 2.38 2.59 9.97
C VAL A 115 1.08 2.97 10.69
N GLY A 116 0.21 2.00 11.00
CA GLY A 116 -0.92 2.18 11.92
C GLY A 116 -0.47 2.62 13.32
N TYR A 117 0.60 2.04 13.87
CA TYR A 117 1.16 2.46 15.16
C TYR A 117 1.80 3.85 15.09
N GLU A 118 2.59 4.15 14.06
CA GLU A 118 3.18 5.48 13.86
C GLU A 118 2.08 6.55 13.75
N LYS A 119 1.06 6.35 12.89
CA LYS A 119 -0.11 7.24 12.78
C LYS A 119 -0.80 7.44 14.12
N THR A 120 -1.05 6.37 14.87
CA THR A 120 -1.70 6.44 16.18
C THR A 120 -0.87 7.26 17.18
N CYS A 121 0.46 7.08 17.20
CA CYS A 121 1.35 7.84 18.08
C CYS A 121 1.50 9.31 17.67
N VAL A 122 1.51 9.61 16.36
CA VAL A 122 1.50 11.00 15.85
C VAL A 122 0.18 11.69 16.19
N LEU A 123 -0.96 11.01 16.04
CA LEU A 123 -2.27 11.54 16.40
C LEU A 123 -2.43 11.72 17.92
N PHE A 124 -1.81 10.86 18.74
CA PHE A 124 -1.71 11.08 20.19
C PHE A 124 -0.94 12.37 20.49
N ASN A 125 0.18 12.60 19.79
CA ASN A 125 0.95 13.84 19.92
C ASN A 125 0.20 15.08 19.40
N VAL A 126 -0.66 14.95 18.38
CA VAL A 126 -1.60 16.00 17.97
C VAL A 126 -2.54 16.36 19.12
N GLY A 127 -3.20 15.36 19.73
CA GLY A 127 -4.13 15.61 20.84
C GLY A 127 -3.44 16.18 22.08
N ALA A 128 -2.25 15.66 22.40
CA ALA A 128 -1.43 16.13 23.50
C ALA A 128 -0.93 17.57 23.29
N LEU A 129 -0.39 17.91 22.13
CA LEU A 129 0.08 19.27 21.84
C LEU A 129 -1.09 20.27 21.79
N ALA A 130 -2.23 19.90 21.20
CA ALA A 130 -3.45 20.70 21.24
C ALA A 130 -3.90 20.97 22.69
N SER A 131 -3.86 19.98 23.57
CA SER A 131 -4.18 20.18 24.99
C SER A 131 -3.21 21.16 25.69
N GLN A 132 -1.92 21.14 25.34
CA GLN A 132 -0.93 22.06 25.91
C GLN A 132 -1.14 23.50 25.39
N ILE A 133 -1.39 23.67 24.08
CA ILE A 133 -1.75 24.96 23.48
C ILE A 133 -3.00 25.54 24.16
N ALA A 134 -4.02 24.70 24.43
CA ALA A 134 -5.26 25.11 25.08
C ALA A 134 -5.08 25.53 26.55
N VAL A 135 -4.14 24.93 27.28
CA VAL A 135 -3.81 25.31 28.67
C VAL A 135 -3.07 26.64 28.77
N GLU A 136 -2.24 26.99 27.77
CA GLU A 136 -1.49 28.25 27.76
C GLU A 136 -2.29 29.45 27.23
N GLN A 137 -3.55 29.25 26.86
CA GLN A 137 -4.42 30.35 26.42
C GLN A 137 -4.83 31.29 27.57
N ARG A 138 -4.89 32.57 27.24
CA ARG A 138 -5.39 33.62 28.13
C ARG A 138 -6.91 33.63 28.20
N LEU A 139 -7.45 32.88 29.16
CA LEU A 139 -8.90 32.77 29.40
C LEU A 139 -9.56 34.06 29.94
N ASP A 140 -8.79 35.16 30.06
CA ASP A 140 -9.29 36.51 30.30
C ASP A 140 -9.58 37.31 29.01
N THR A 141 -9.33 36.73 27.83
CA THR A 141 -9.65 37.34 26.52
C THR A 141 -10.57 36.45 25.68
N ASP A 142 -11.42 37.08 24.85
CA ASP A 142 -12.38 36.36 24.01
C ASP A 142 -11.71 35.43 22.98
N GLU A 143 -10.58 35.86 22.41
CA GLU A 143 -9.78 35.02 21.49
C GLU A 143 -9.05 33.88 22.21
N GLY A 144 -8.60 34.09 23.46
CA GLY A 144 -8.01 33.00 24.27
C GLY A 144 -9.04 31.95 24.66
N LEU A 145 -10.26 32.36 25.04
CA LEU A 145 -11.39 31.46 25.30
C LEU A 145 -11.78 30.68 24.03
N LYS A 146 -11.92 31.36 22.89
CA LYS A 146 -12.23 30.77 21.57
C LYS A 146 -11.15 29.75 21.14
N THR A 147 -9.88 30.10 21.28
CA THR A 147 -8.74 29.23 20.91
C THR A 147 -8.58 28.04 21.84
N ALA A 148 -8.83 28.20 23.15
CA ALA A 148 -8.85 27.07 24.08
C ALA A 148 -10.01 26.10 23.76
N ALA A 149 -11.22 26.61 23.50
CA ALA A 149 -12.36 25.78 23.12
C ALA A 149 -12.15 25.06 21.77
N LYS A 150 -11.50 25.69 20.79
CA LYS A 150 -11.01 25.07 19.54
C LYS A 150 -10.09 23.88 19.86
N TYR A 151 -9.02 24.11 20.62
CA TYR A 151 -7.99 23.08 20.81
C TYR A 151 -8.35 21.96 21.77
N TYR A 152 -9.20 22.20 22.77
CA TYR A 152 -9.77 21.12 23.57
C TYR A 152 -10.70 20.21 22.75
N GLN A 153 -11.48 20.75 21.80
CA GLN A 153 -12.30 19.92 20.90
C GLN A 153 -11.45 19.13 19.88
N VAL A 154 -10.36 19.73 19.38
CA VAL A 154 -9.35 19.02 18.57
C VAL A 154 -8.70 17.88 19.35
N ALA A 155 -8.26 18.13 20.59
CA ALA A 155 -7.67 17.10 21.44
C ALA A 155 -8.66 15.96 21.76
N SER A 156 -9.91 16.34 22.10
CA SER A 156 -11.01 15.39 22.30
C SER A 156 -11.25 14.51 21.07
N GLY A 157 -11.24 15.13 19.88
CA GLY A 157 -11.38 14.46 18.58
C GLY A 157 -10.26 13.47 18.27
N ALA A 158 -9.00 13.90 18.44
CA ALA A 158 -7.82 13.07 18.21
C ALA A 158 -7.82 11.81 19.10
N PHE A 159 -8.03 11.97 20.42
CA PHE A 159 -8.12 10.83 21.33
C PHE A 159 -9.36 9.97 21.08
N GLY A 160 -10.49 10.56 20.67
CA GLY A 160 -11.69 9.81 20.27
C GLY A 160 -11.44 8.90 19.06
N HIS A 161 -10.80 9.43 18.02
CA HIS A 161 -10.45 8.66 16.83
C HIS A 161 -9.43 7.54 17.13
N ILE A 162 -8.46 7.77 18.02
CA ILE A 162 -7.53 6.73 18.48
C ILE A 162 -8.31 5.58 19.14
N LYS A 163 -9.21 5.90 20.08
CA LYS A 163 -10.04 4.89 20.77
C LYS A 163 -10.79 3.99 19.78
N ASP A 164 -11.37 4.57 18.73
CA ASP A 164 -12.23 3.86 17.79
C ASP A 164 -11.46 3.12 16.68
N THR A 165 -10.17 3.41 16.47
CA THR A 165 -9.37 2.84 15.36
C THR A 165 -8.16 1.99 15.79
N VAL A 166 -7.63 2.15 17.01
CA VAL A 166 -6.36 1.54 17.42
C VAL A 166 -6.36 0.02 17.30
N LEU A 167 -7.47 -0.65 17.64
CA LEU A 167 -7.59 -2.12 17.57
C LEU A 167 -7.69 -2.67 16.12
N SER A 168 -7.97 -1.83 15.13
CA SER A 168 -7.91 -2.21 13.70
C SER A 168 -6.60 -1.79 13.03
N ALA A 169 -5.91 -0.78 13.57
CA ALA A 169 -4.62 -0.30 13.07
C ALA A 169 -3.41 -1.11 13.57
N LEU A 170 -3.60 -1.94 14.61
CA LEU A 170 -2.55 -2.73 15.25
C LEU A 170 -2.85 -4.24 15.16
N THR A 171 -1.82 -5.02 14.83
CA THR A 171 -1.83 -6.50 14.87
C THR A 171 -1.47 -7.07 16.25
N CYS A 172 -1.39 -6.21 17.27
CA CYS A 172 -0.81 -6.46 18.58
C CYS A 172 -1.43 -5.52 19.63
N GLU A 173 -1.22 -5.83 20.91
CA GLU A 173 -1.83 -5.10 22.02
C GLU A 173 -1.22 -3.68 22.17
N PRO A 174 -2.03 -2.60 22.27
CA PRO A 174 -1.54 -1.23 22.36
C PRO A 174 -0.81 -0.93 23.68
N THR A 175 0.16 0.00 23.65
CA THR A 175 0.67 0.61 24.90
C THR A 175 -0.46 1.35 25.62
N VAL A 176 -0.43 1.40 26.95
CA VAL A 176 -1.66 1.75 27.69
C VAL A 176 -2.11 3.19 27.44
N ASP A 177 -1.18 4.11 27.13
CA ASP A 177 -1.50 5.49 26.77
C ASP A 177 -2.28 5.65 25.45
N ILE A 178 -2.19 4.71 24.51
CA ILE A 178 -3.01 4.68 23.29
C ILE A 178 -4.12 3.61 23.32
N SER A 179 -4.34 2.94 24.46
CA SER A 179 -5.45 2.00 24.64
C SER A 179 -6.81 2.68 24.48
N PRO A 180 -7.87 1.96 24.03
CA PRO A 180 -9.21 2.54 23.86
C PRO A 180 -9.75 3.23 25.11
N ASP A 181 -9.39 2.73 26.29
CA ASP A 181 -9.91 3.19 27.58
C ASP A 181 -9.16 4.41 28.10
N CYS A 182 -7.84 4.46 27.92
CA CYS A 182 -7.07 5.67 28.19
C CYS A 182 -7.42 6.79 27.20
N ALA A 183 -7.44 6.50 25.89
CA ALA A 183 -7.81 7.46 24.86
C ALA A 183 -9.27 7.94 25.02
N GLY A 184 -10.20 7.06 25.39
CA GLY A 184 -11.58 7.42 25.75
C GLY A 184 -11.65 8.37 26.96
N ALA A 185 -10.90 8.07 28.03
CA ALA A 185 -10.83 8.94 29.20
C ALA A 185 -10.24 10.33 28.86
N LEU A 186 -9.12 10.37 28.12
CA LEU A 186 -8.49 11.62 27.67
C LEU A 186 -9.43 12.43 26.76
N SER A 187 -10.14 11.77 25.84
CA SER A 187 -11.12 12.41 24.95
C SER A 187 -12.22 13.13 25.75
N LEU A 188 -12.74 12.50 26.81
CA LEU A 188 -13.80 13.04 27.66
C LEU A 188 -13.29 14.15 28.59
N ILE A 189 -12.07 14.04 29.13
CA ILE A 189 -11.43 15.10 29.94
C ILE A 189 -11.27 16.38 29.11
N MET A 190 -10.78 16.25 27.86
CA MET A 190 -10.65 17.39 26.94
C MET A 190 -12.02 17.99 26.60
N LEU A 191 -13.06 17.17 26.39
CA LEU A 191 -14.42 17.67 26.14
C LEU A 191 -15.00 18.44 27.33
N ALA A 192 -14.74 17.97 28.56
CA ALA A 192 -15.11 18.67 29.79
C ALA A 192 -14.44 20.06 29.90
N GLN A 193 -13.15 20.14 29.55
CA GLN A 193 -12.40 21.41 29.51
C GLN A 193 -12.93 22.37 28.44
N ALA A 194 -13.32 21.87 27.27
CA ALA A 194 -13.97 22.69 26.24
C ALA A 194 -15.29 23.29 26.75
N GLN A 195 -16.14 22.48 27.39
CA GLN A 195 -17.43 22.93 27.93
C GLN A 195 -17.26 23.91 29.11
N GLU A 196 -16.24 23.74 29.97
CA GLU A 196 -15.87 24.70 31.02
C GLU A 196 -15.47 26.06 30.42
N VAL A 197 -14.67 26.08 29.36
CA VAL A 197 -14.28 27.31 28.66
C VAL A 197 -15.50 28.02 28.04
N VAL A 198 -16.46 27.28 27.48
CA VAL A 198 -17.73 27.86 26.99
C VAL A 198 -18.57 28.43 28.14
N PHE A 199 -18.64 27.75 29.29
CA PHE A 199 -19.26 28.28 30.50
C PHE A 199 -18.58 29.57 31.00
N LEU A 200 -17.24 29.63 30.99
CA LEU A 200 -16.50 30.84 31.33
C LEU A 200 -16.80 31.98 30.35
N LYS A 201 -16.89 31.70 29.04
CA LYS A 201 -17.26 32.73 28.05
C LYS A 201 -18.69 33.23 28.28
N ALA A 202 -19.66 32.34 28.47
CA ALA A 202 -21.05 32.73 28.77
C ALA A 202 -21.17 33.58 30.06
N THR A 203 -20.30 33.33 31.03
CA THR A 203 -20.19 34.12 32.27
C THR A 203 -19.56 35.50 32.03
N SER A 204 -18.53 35.58 31.17
CA SER A 204 -17.89 36.84 30.75
C SER A 204 -18.85 37.73 29.92
N ASP A 205 -19.56 37.10 28.98
CA ASP A 205 -20.61 37.72 28.15
C ASP A 205 -21.85 38.14 28.94
N LYS A 206 -21.93 37.81 30.24
CA LYS A 206 -23.07 38.08 31.14
C LYS A 206 -24.40 37.56 30.57
N MET A 207 -24.38 36.32 30.07
CA MET A 207 -25.59 35.62 29.62
C MET A 207 -26.58 35.42 30.79
N LYS A 208 -27.83 35.09 30.47
CA LYS A 208 -28.87 34.80 31.47
C LYS A 208 -28.43 33.64 32.38
N ASP A 209 -28.65 33.77 33.68
CA ASP A 209 -28.26 32.76 34.68
C ASP A 209 -28.77 31.35 34.34
N ALA A 210 -30.00 31.23 33.82
CA ALA A 210 -30.58 29.95 33.39
C ALA A 210 -29.79 29.25 32.27
N ILE A 211 -29.07 30.00 31.43
CA ILE A 211 -28.18 29.44 30.39
C ILE A 211 -26.86 29.03 31.03
N ILE A 212 -26.27 29.91 31.84
CA ILE A 212 -25.00 29.64 32.54
C ILE A 212 -25.13 28.40 33.44
N ALA A 213 -26.25 28.23 34.14
CA ALA A 213 -26.55 27.06 34.95
C ALA A 213 -26.61 25.76 34.13
N ARG A 214 -27.25 25.77 32.95
CA ARG A 214 -27.29 24.59 32.05
C ARG A 214 -25.91 24.23 31.50
N LEU A 215 -25.11 25.24 31.12
CA LEU A 215 -23.74 25.04 30.62
C LEU A 215 -22.81 24.49 31.71
N ALA A 216 -22.88 25.03 32.92
CA ALA A 216 -22.15 24.56 34.09
C ALA A 216 -22.55 23.14 34.50
N THR A 217 -23.85 22.82 34.43
CA THR A 217 -24.37 21.46 34.72
C THR A 217 -23.80 20.45 33.72
N GLN A 218 -23.74 20.77 32.43
CA GLN A 218 -23.13 19.87 31.43
C GLN A 218 -21.61 19.74 31.61
N ALA A 219 -20.91 20.84 31.97
CA ALA A 219 -19.48 20.79 32.25
C ALA A 219 -19.19 19.87 33.45
N ALA A 220 -19.95 20.03 34.54
CA ALA A 220 -19.89 19.16 35.71
C ALA A 220 -20.18 17.70 35.39
N ASP A 221 -21.15 17.43 34.51
CA ASP A 221 -21.53 16.08 34.09
C ASP A 221 -20.36 15.37 33.39
N PHE A 222 -19.76 16.01 32.38
CA PHE A 222 -18.56 15.48 31.70
C PHE A 222 -17.39 15.26 32.68
N TYR A 223 -17.15 16.17 33.63
CA TYR A 223 -16.13 15.96 34.68
C TYR A 223 -16.46 14.79 35.61
N GLY A 224 -17.73 14.57 35.93
CA GLY A 224 -18.18 13.46 36.76
C GLY A 224 -18.04 12.11 36.05
N GLU A 225 -18.29 12.06 34.75
CA GLU A 225 -18.05 10.87 33.92
C GLU A 225 -16.57 10.60 33.67
N ALA A 226 -15.77 11.64 33.41
CA ALA A 226 -14.31 11.54 33.33
C ALA A 226 -13.70 10.99 34.63
N PHE A 227 -14.10 11.55 35.79
CA PHE A 227 -13.64 11.08 37.09
C PHE A 227 -13.99 9.60 37.34
N LYS A 228 -15.24 9.19 37.06
CA LYS A 228 -15.65 7.78 37.18
C LYS A 228 -14.82 6.87 36.27
N THR A 229 -14.59 7.29 35.03
CA THR A 229 -13.82 6.51 34.03
C THR A 229 -12.38 6.31 34.49
N CYS A 230 -11.68 7.39 34.86
CA CYS A 230 -10.30 7.32 35.37
C CYS A 230 -10.17 6.56 36.71
N HIS A 231 -11.20 6.57 37.56
CA HIS A 231 -11.13 5.98 38.89
C HIS A 231 -11.51 4.49 38.93
N TYR A 232 -12.53 4.08 38.18
CA TYR A 232 -13.09 2.72 38.24
C TYR A 232 -12.72 1.81 37.07
N LYS A 233 -12.28 2.36 35.92
CA LYS A 233 -11.98 1.57 34.73
C LYS A 233 -10.51 1.17 34.65
N ASP A 234 -10.26 -0.09 34.32
CA ASP A 234 -8.97 -0.68 33.86
C ASP A 234 -7.71 -0.25 34.64
N ASN A 235 -7.88 -0.03 35.96
CA ASN A 235 -6.84 0.47 36.86
C ASN A 235 -6.21 1.83 36.46
N LEU A 236 -6.89 2.67 35.68
CA LEU A 236 -6.34 3.96 35.19
C LEU A 236 -5.82 4.86 36.34
N ALA A 237 -6.40 4.80 37.53
CA ALA A 237 -5.91 5.49 38.74
C ALA A 237 -4.47 5.10 39.19
N LYS A 238 -3.85 4.06 38.64
CA LYS A 238 -2.48 3.62 38.98
C LYS A 238 -1.38 4.34 38.18
N PHE A 239 -1.71 4.98 37.06
CA PHE A 239 -0.73 5.74 36.28
C PHE A 239 -0.50 7.12 36.91
N PHE A 240 0.76 7.56 37.02
CA PHE A 240 1.14 8.82 37.69
C PHE A 240 0.33 10.03 37.19
N TYR A 241 0.09 10.12 35.88
CA TYR A 241 -0.72 11.18 35.28
C TYR A 241 -2.14 11.26 35.85
N PHE A 242 -2.83 10.13 35.96
CA PHE A 242 -4.19 10.11 36.52
C PHE A 242 -4.19 10.31 38.04
N GLN A 243 -3.09 10.07 38.75
CA GLN A 243 -2.96 10.44 40.17
C GLN A 243 -2.96 11.96 40.37
N GLU A 244 -2.33 12.72 39.47
CA GLU A 244 -2.36 14.20 39.48
C GLU A 244 -3.69 14.75 38.95
N VAL A 245 -4.27 14.11 37.92
CA VAL A 245 -5.48 14.61 37.25
C VAL A 245 -6.77 14.26 38.01
N LEU A 246 -6.89 13.09 38.66
CA LEU A 246 -8.11 12.68 39.38
C LEU A 246 -8.58 13.70 40.44
N PRO A 247 -7.72 14.28 41.30
CA PRO A 247 -8.10 15.36 42.21
C PRO A 247 -8.66 16.59 41.46
N VAL A 248 -8.04 16.98 40.33
CA VAL A 248 -8.48 18.12 39.51
C VAL A 248 -9.87 17.86 38.90
N LEU A 249 -10.15 16.64 38.40
CA LEU A 249 -11.47 16.28 37.86
C LEU A 249 -12.55 16.32 38.96
N GLY A 250 -12.28 15.74 40.13
CA GLY A 250 -13.20 15.76 41.27
C GLY A 250 -13.47 17.17 41.80
N ALA A 251 -12.43 18.02 41.81
CA ALA A 251 -12.53 19.42 42.18
C ALA A 251 -13.37 20.23 41.19
N LYS A 252 -13.12 20.09 39.88
CA LYS A 252 -13.88 20.77 38.82
C LYS A 252 -15.33 20.33 38.76
N HIS A 253 -15.61 19.03 38.93
CA HIS A 253 -16.97 18.50 39.07
C HIS A 253 -17.76 19.27 40.16
N CYS A 254 -17.21 19.32 41.39
CA CYS A 254 -17.86 20.01 42.50
C CYS A 254 -17.96 21.54 42.30
N LEU A 255 -16.94 22.17 41.71
CA LEU A 255 -16.95 23.62 41.42
C LEU A 255 -18.01 24.01 40.39
N LEU A 256 -18.19 23.19 39.34
CA LEU A 256 -19.15 23.46 38.27
C LEU A 256 -20.58 23.13 38.71
N GLN A 257 -20.78 22.11 39.56
CA GLN A 257 -22.06 21.92 40.27
C GLN A 257 -22.40 23.12 41.16
N ALA A 258 -21.45 23.59 41.99
CA ALA A 258 -21.67 24.76 42.85
C ALA A 258 -21.94 26.04 42.03
N SER A 259 -21.32 26.18 40.86
CA SER A 259 -21.59 27.27 39.92
C SER A 259 -23.00 27.16 39.31
N ALA A 260 -23.41 25.96 38.92
CA ALA A 260 -24.75 25.70 38.37
C ALA A 260 -25.84 26.04 39.40
N GLU A 261 -25.72 25.55 40.64
CA GLU A 261 -26.68 25.83 41.71
C GLU A 261 -26.68 27.31 42.13
N TYR A 262 -25.53 27.99 42.12
CA TYR A 262 -25.46 29.44 42.35
C TYR A 262 -26.24 30.24 41.29
N HIS A 263 -26.06 29.93 40.01
CA HIS A 263 -26.81 30.61 38.94
C HIS A 263 -28.29 30.20 38.93
N GLN A 264 -28.63 28.93 39.19
CA GLN A 264 -30.03 28.51 39.32
C GLN A 264 -30.73 29.15 40.52
N ALA A 265 -30.03 29.40 41.64
CA ALA A 265 -30.56 30.16 42.76
C ALA A 265 -30.91 31.61 42.38
N ALA A 266 -30.10 32.25 41.51
CA ALA A 266 -30.43 33.56 40.96
C ALA A 266 -31.68 33.54 40.07
N VAL A 267 -31.94 32.44 39.34
CA VAL A 267 -33.19 32.22 38.61
C VAL A 267 -34.38 32.04 39.57
N ALA A 268 -34.23 31.23 40.62
CA ALA A 268 -35.25 31.03 41.65
C ALA A 268 -35.63 32.36 42.33
N LYS A 269 -34.64 33.21 42.65
CA LYS A 269 -34.83 34.58 43.16
C LYS A 269 -35.65 35.44 42.20
N GLN A 270 -35.32 35.42 40.90
CA GLN A 270 -36.06 36.15 39.86
C GLN A 270 -37.52 35.66 39.74
N GLN A 271 -37.78 34.37 40.00
CA GLN A 271 -39.11 33.77 40.08
C GLN A 271 -39.83 33.97 41.43
N LYS A 272 -39.20 34.65 42.42
CA LYS A 272 -39.67 34.83 43.80
C LYS A 272 -39.84 33.51 44.60
N LYS A 273 -39.14 32.45 44.21
CA LYS A 273 -39.02 31.19 44.97
C LYS A 273 -37.85 31.30 45.98
N PHE A 274 -38.06 32.04 47.07
CA PHE A 274 -36.98 32.38 48.01
C PHE A 274 -36.49 31.18 48.84
N GLY A 275 -37.37 30.22 49.13
CA GLY A 275 -37.00 28.93 49.71
C GLY A 275 -36.07 28.14 48.78
N GLU A 276 -36.39 28.09 47.48
CA GLU A 276 -35.56 27.40 46.48
C GLU A 276 -34.19 28.09 46.29
N GLU A 277 -34.14 29.44 46.27
CA GLU A 277 -32.89 30.21 46.29
C GLU A 277 -31.99 29.78 47.47
N ILE A 278 -32.55 29.73 48.68
CA ILE A 278 -31.81 29.35 49.89
C ILE A 278 -31.34 27.89 49.85
N ALA A 279 -32.17 26.96 49.40
CA ALA A 279 -31.81 25.54 49.32
C ALA A 279 -30.63 25.30 48.35
N ARG A 280 -30.68 25.91 47.15
CA ARG A 280 -29.61 25.79 46.15
C ARG A 280 -28.31 26.46 46.60
N LEU A 281 -28.38 27.61 47.26
CA LEU A 281 -27.20 28.28 47.84
C LEU A 281 -26.59 27.48 49.01
N GLN A 282 -27.38 26.70 49.76
CA GLN A 282 -26.85 25.77 50.76
C GLN A 282 -26.10 24.61 50.09
N LEU A 283 -26.68 23.96 49.07
CA LEU A 283 -26.03 22.90 48.30
C LEU A 283 -24.71 23.39 47.67
N ALA A 284 -24.71 24.58 47.06
CA ALA A 284 -23.50 25.21 46.52
C ALA A 284 -22.42 25.42 47.61
N ALA A 285 -22.82 25.85 48.81
CA ALA A 285 -21.89 26.02 49.94
C ALA A 285 -21.33 24.70 50.47
N GLU A 286 -22.11 23.60 50.47
CA GLU A 286 -21.63 22.27 50.86
C GLU A 286 -20.64 21.68 49.86
N LEU A 287 -20.90 21.86 48.56
CA LEU A 287 -19.97 21.49 47.49
C LEU A 287 -18.66 22.28 47.60
N LEU A 288 -18.72 23.58 47.85
CA LEU A 288 -17.53 24.43 48.03
C LEU A 288 -16.77 24.11 49.34
N LYS A 289 -17.47 23.71 50.40
CA LYS A 289 -16.86 23.16 51.62
C LYS A 289 -16.14 21.84 51.32
N THR A 290 -16.73 20.97 50.50
CA THR A 290 -16.07 19.75 50.01
C THR A 290 -14.80 20.09 49.23
N VAL A 291 -14.86 21.02 48.27
CA VAL A 291 -13.69 21.46 47.48
C VAL A 291 -12.59 21.99 48.40
N LYS A 292 -12.93 22.85 49.37
CA LYS A 292 -11.95 23.34 50.34
C LYS A 292 -11.33 22.20 51.18
N SER A 293 -12.15 21.28 51.66
CA SER A 293 -11.67 20.20 52.56
C SER A 293 -10.81 19.12 51.89
N ARG A 294 -10.85 18.99 50.55
CA ARG A 294 -10.24 17.87 49.82
C ARG A 294 -9.38 18.28 48.62
N TYR A 295 -9.52 19.49 48.10
CA TYR A 295 -8.92 19.92 46.83
C TYR A 295 -8.36 21.36 46.83
N GLU A 296 -8.20 22.01 48.00
CA GLU A 296 -7.70 23.40 48.11
C GLU A 296 -6.29 23.60 47.54
N GLU A 297 -5.46 22.55 47.47
CA GLU A 297 -4.15 22.55 46.82
C GLU A 297 -4.22 22.61 45.29
N TYR A 298 -5.31 22.09 44.69
CA TYR A 298 -5.46 21.94 43.23
C TYR A 298 -6.27 23.08 42.59
N VAL A 299 -7.22 23.68 43.31
CA VAL A 299 -8.12 24.72 42.77
C VAL A 299 -8.38 25.87 43.75
N ASN A 300 -8.37 27.11 43.24
CA ASN A 300 -8.77 28.28 44.02
C ASN A 300 -10.28 28.54 43.92
N ALA A 301 -11.03 28.04 44.90
CA ALA A 301 -12.48 28.24 45.01
C ALA A 301 -12.91 29.60 45.61
N LYS A 302 -11.99 30.36 46.20
CA LYS A 302 -12.30 31.46 47.14
C LYS A 302 -13.31 32.48 46.60
N ASN A 303 -13.11 32.96 45.37
CA ASN A 303 -13.98 33.97 44.76
C ASN A 303 -15.43 33.49 44.59
N LEU A 304 -15.67 32.19 44.42
CA LEU A 304 -17.00 31.60 44.33
C LEU A 304 -17.59 31.36 45.73
N THR A 305 -16.80 30.85 46.68
CA THR A 305 -17.17 30.73 48.10
C THR A 305 -17.62 32.07 48.69
N ASP A 306 -16.86 33.14 48.44
CA ASP A 306 -17.18 34.49 48.91
C ASP A 306 -18.43 35.07 48.22
N LYS A 307 -18.77 34.65 47.00
CA LYS A 307 -20.04 35.02 46.32
C LYS A 307 -21.23 34.26 46.93
N VAL A 308 -21.14 32.93 47.00
CA VAL A 308 -22.21 32.05 47.54
C VAL A 308 -22.51 32.39 48.99
N SER A 309 -21.49 32.61 49.83
CA SER A 309 -21.65 32.98 51.24
C SER A 309 -22.42 34.30 51.43
N ARG A 310 -22.07 35.34 50.65
CA ARG A 310 -22.79 36.63 50.67
C ARG A 310 -24.22 36.51 50.17
N ALA A 311 -24.44 35.79 49.07
CA ALA A 311 -25.78 35.54 48.53
C ALA A 311 -26.66 34.78 49.54
N LEU A 312 -26.14 33.70 50.13
CA LEU A 312 -26.84 32.89 51.13
C LEU A 312 -27.19 33.70 52.39
N THR A 313 -26.27 34.55 52.86
CA THR A 313 -26.48 35.40 54.02
C THR A 313 -27.57 36.45 53.76
N ALA A 314 -27.58 37.05 52.57
CA ALA A 314 -28.62 38.00 52.16
C ALA A 314 -29.98 37.30 51.98
N ALA A 315 -30.03 36.20 51.24
CA ALA A 315 -31.25 35.44 50.99
C ALA A 315 -31.89 34.94 52.28
N LYS A 316 -31.11 34.37 53.21
CA LYS A 316 -31.61 33.98 54.54
C LYS A 316 -32.17 35.18 55.29
N LYS A 317 -31.43 36.28 55.42
CA LYS A 317 -31.91 37.49 56.10
C LYS A 317 -33.24 37.99 55.51
N ASP A 318 -33.34 38.11 54.19
CA ASP A 318 -34.56 38.60 53.56
C ASP A 318 -35.74 37.62 53.75
N ASN A 319 -35.49 36.31 53.78
CA ASN A 319 -36.52 35.32 54.07
C ASN A 319 -36.94 35.30 55.55
N ASP A 320 -35.99 35.35 56.48
CA ASP A 320 -36.19 35.29 57.93
C ASP A 320 -36.91 36.55 58.49
N PHE A 321 -36.85 37.68 57.78
CA PHE A 321 -37.49 38.94 58.18
C PHE A 321 -38.64 39.41 57.27
N ILE A 322 -38.73 38.96 56.02
CA ILE A 322 -39.72 39.45 55.04
C ILE A 322 -40.58 38.29 54.51
N TYR A 323 -39.98 37.37 53.74
CA TYR A 323 -40.76 36.47 52.89
C TYR A 323 -41.33 35.24 53.60
N HIS A 324 -40.63 34.72 54.62
CA HIS A 324 -41.00 33.51 55.38
C HIS A 324 -41.28 32.28 54.50
N ASP A 325 -40.67 32.20 53.30
CA ASP A 325 -40.86 31.12 52.35
C ASP A 325 -40.21 29.82 52.87
N ARG A 326 -40.84 28.68 52.57
CA ARG A 326 -40.39 27.39 53.07
C ARG A 326 -39.23 26.89 52.24
N VAL A 327 -38.05 26.79 52.85
CA VAL A 327 -36.89 26.12 52.26
C VAL A 327 -37.25 24.64 51.99
N PRO A 328 -37.24 24.16 50.72
CA PRO A 328 -37.47 22.77 50.38
C PRO A 328 -36.23 21.91 50.68
N GLU A 329 -36.40 20.60 50.75
CA GLU A 329 -35.26 19.69 50.89
C GLU A 329 -34.57 19.48 49.53
N THR A 330 -33.27 19.16 49.55
CA THR A 330 -32.43 19.01 48.34
C THR A 330 -32.95 17.95 47.35
N ARG A 331 -33.72 16.97 47.85
CA ARG A 331 -34.37 15.92 47.03
C ARG A 331 -35.64 16.38 46.29
N ASP A 332 -36.26 17.47 46.74
CA ASP A 332 -37.50 18.01 46.18
C ASP A 332 -37.21 19.12 45.14
N LEU A 333 -35.94 19.47 44.94
CA LEU A 333 -35.49 20.46 43.96
C LEU A 333 -35.61 19.93 42.52
N GLU A 334 -36.18 20.75 41.64
CA GLU A 334 -36.15 20.52 40.19
C GLU A 334 -34.69 20.39 39.71
N ARG A 335 -34.39 19.38 38.89
CA ARG A 335 -33.04 19.19 38.33
C ARG A 335 -32.74 20.29 37.31
N ILE A 336 -31.53 20.86 37.39
CA ILE A 336 -31.05 21.81 36.38
C ILE A 336 -30.93 21.07 35.03
N GLY A 337 -31.45 21.67 33.97
CA GLY A 337 -31.27 21.16 32.60
C GLY A 337 -29.80 21.15 32.18
N LYS A 338 -29.48 20.46 31.09
CA LYS A 338 -28.14 20.41 30.51
C LYS A 338 -28.11 21.16 29.17
N ALA A 339 -26.94 21.62 28.76
CA ALA A 339 -26.72 22.17 27.41
C ALA A 339 -25.27 21.91 26.99
N ALA A 340 -25.05 21.06 25.99
CA ALA A 340 -23.73 20.82 25.41
C ALA A 340 -23.54 21.75 24.20
N LEU A 341 -22.47 22.54 24.20
CA LEU A 341 -22.10 23.43 23.08
C LEU A 341 -20.73 23.06 22.47
N VAL A 342 -20.20 21.89 22.85
CA VAL A 342 -18.91 21.36 22.38
C VAL A 342 -19.08 19.92 21.92
N LYS A 343 -18.27 19.52 20.93
CA LYS A 343 -18.21 18.16 20.39
C LYS A 343 -16.76 17.79 20.04
N PRO A 344 -16.37 16.51 20.10
CA PRO A 344 -15.08 16.07 19.58
C PRO A 344 -14.96 16.45 18.09
N THR A 345 -13.84 17.06 17.69
CA THR A 345 -13.58 17.39 16.28
C THR A 345 -13.39 16.11 15.48
N ALA A 346 -14.15 15.92 14.40
CA ALA A 346 -13.96 14.76 13.53
C ALA A 346 -12.57 14.81 12.86
N ILE A 347 -11.81 13.72 12.97
CA ILE A 347 -10.54 13.56 12.26
C ILE A 347 -10.85 13.21 10.80
N GLN A 348 -10.52 14.13 9.90
CA GLN A 348 -10.68 13.99 8.45
C GLN A 348 -9.36 14.42 7.80
N VAL A 349 -8.83 13.61 6.88
CA VAL A 349 -7.58 13.91 6.18
C VAL A 349 -7.91 14.72 4.91
N PRO A 350 -7.18 15.81 4.60
CA PRO A 350 -6.04 16.36 5.34
C PRO A 350 -6.45 17.19 6.57
N LEU A 351 -5.66 17.06 7.65
CA LEU A 351 -5.74 17.89 8.85
C LEU A 351 -4.96 19.21 8.70
N SER A 352 -3.91 19.23 7.88
CA SER A 352 -3.08 20.41 7.62
C SER A 352 -3.69 21.34 6.57
N GLN A 353 -3.52 22.65 6.77
CA GLN A 353 -4.21 23.69 6.01
C GLN A 353 -3.78 23.79 4.54
N LYS A 354 -2.56 23.32 4.25
CA LYS A 354 -1.94 23.34 2.92
C LYS A 354 -1.24 22.01 2.65
N PHE A 355 -1.98 20.91 2.75
CA PHE A 355 -1.46 19.59 2.45
C PHE A 355 -1.11 19.44 0.96
N THR A 356 0.07 18.90 0.71
CA THR A 356 0.52 18.41 -0.61
C THR A 356 1.13 17.03 -0.37
N ASP A 357 0.64 16.01 -1.07
CA ASP A 357 1.23 14.67 -1.02
C ASP A 357 2.55 14.64 -1.82
N ILE A 358 3.68 14.49 -1.13
CA ILE A 358 5.01 14.42 -1.76
C ILE A 358 5.18 13.17 -2.65
N PHE A 359 4.27 12.20 -2.55
CA PHE A 359 4.21 11.01 -3.40
C PHE A 359 3.06 11.06 -4.42
N GLN A 360 2.48 12.23 -4.74
CA GLN A 360 1.24 12.32 -5.55
C GLN A 360 1.30 11.53 -6.88
N LYS A 361 2.44 11.57 -7.59
CA LYS A 361 2.66 10.82 -8.85
C LYS A 361 2.73 9.29 -8.67
N MET A 362 3.10 8.83 -7.48
CA MET A 362 3.36 7.41 -7.20
C MET A 362 2.04 6.65 -7.09
N VAL A 363 1.82 5.74 -8.03
CA VAL A 363 0.61 4.92 -8.17
C VAL A 363 0.47 3.95 -6.97
N PRO A 364 -0.72 3.81 -6.33
CA PRO A 364 -0.95 2.86 -5.24
C PRO A 364 -0.67 1.41 -5.62
N MET A 365 -0.21 0.59 -4.67
CA MET A 365 0.20 -0.80 -4.94
C MET A 365 -0.92 -1.65 -5.54
N ALA A 366 -2.14 -1.54 -5.03
CA ALA A 366 -3.29 -2.28 -5.55
C ALA A 366 -3.56 -1.97 -7.03
N VAL A 367 -3.23 -0.75 -7.51
CA VAL A 367 -3.30 -0.40 -8.93
C VAL A 367 -2.13 -1.01 -9.70
N GLN A 368 -0.94 -1.10 -9.13
CA GLN A 368 0.22 -1.75 -9.77
C GLN A 368 0.02 -3.27 -9.93
N GLU A 369 -0.49 -3.92 -8.89
CA GLU A 369 -0.89 -5.32 -8.91
C GLU A 369 -1.99 -5.55 -9.97
N ALA A 370 -3.00 -4.67 -10.02
CA ALA A 370 -4.05 -4.73 -11.02
C ALA A 370 -3.55 -4.51 -12.47
N LEU A 371 -2.63 -3.56 -12.69
CA LEU A 371 -1.99 -3.34 -13.99
C LEU A 371 -1.17 -4.56 -14.43
N SER A 372 -0.46 -5.20 -13.49
CA SER A 372 0.30 -6.44 -13.75
C SER A 372 -0.64 -7.59 -14.16
N SER A 373 -1.71 -7.82 -13.42
CA SER A 373 -2.73 -8.85 -13.71
C SER A 373 -3.45 -8.60 -15.04
N CYS A 374 -3.83 -7.35 -15.33
CA CYS A 374 -4.41 -6.96 -16.61
C CYS A 374 -3.43 -7.18 -17.78
N SER A 375 -2.16 -6.84 -17.59
CA SER A 375 -1.11 -7.05 -18.59
C SER A 375 -0.89 -8.54 -18.88
N HIS A 376 -0.94 -9.40 -17.85
CA HIS A 376 -0.87 -10.85 -18.00
C HIS A 376 -2.05 -11.40 -18.82
N ARG A 377 -3.31 -11.09 -18.46
CA ARG A 377 -4.47 -11.55 -19.24
C ARG A 377 -4.50 -11.00 -20.67
N ARG A 378 -4.00 -9.78 -20.90
CA ARG A 378 -3.80 -9.22 -22.25
C ARG A 378 -2.80 -10.05 -23.05
N ALA A 379 -1.67 -10.43 -22.45
CA ALA A 379 -0.66 -11.28 -23.10
C ALA A 379 -1.21 -12.67 -23.42
N GLU A 380 -1.93 -13.32 -22.49
CA GLU A 380 -2.61 -14.60 -22.74
C GLU A 380 -3.62 -14.49 -23.89
N LEU A 381 -4.44 -13.44 -23.92
CA LEU A 381 -5.44 -13.20 -24.97
C LEU A 381 -4.78 -13.03 -26.35
N ILE A 382 -3.74 -12.18 -26.45
CA ILE A 382 -2.98 -11.98 -27.68
C ILE A 382 -2.34 -13.29 -28.14
N ASN A 383 -1.64 -13.99 -27.24
CA ASN A 383 -0.96 -15.24 -27.56
C ASN A 383 -1.92 -16.33 -28.04
N ARG A 384 -3.11 -16.44 -27.43
CA ARG A 384 -4.17 -17.37 -27.85
C ARG A 384 -4.73 -17.03 -29.23
N LEU A 385 -5.05 -15.76 -29.49
CA LEU A 385 -5.57 -15.34 -30.81
C LEU A 385 -4.53 -15.57 -31.93
N VAL A 386 -3.27 -15.25 -31.66
CA VAL A 386 -2.16 -15.41 -32.61
C VAL A 386 -1.78 -16.88 -32.81
N GLY A 387 -1.75 -17.68 -31.74
CA GLY A 387 -1.51 -19.13 -31.79
C GLY A 387 -2.52 -19.84 -32.70
N ASN A 388 -3.82 -19.65 -32.44
CA ASN A 388 -4.90 -20.22 -33.23
C ASN A 388 -4.76 -19.89 -34.74
N MET A 389 -4.44 -18.64 -35.09
CA MET A 389 -4.24 -18.24 -36.49
C MET A 389 -3.02 -18.91 -37.14
N ARG A 390 -1.92 -19.06 -36.39
CA ARG A 390 -0.69 -19.70 -36.87
C ARG A 390 -0.89 -21.21 -37.07
N GLU A 391 -1.45 -21.90 -36.08
CA GLU A 391 -1.76 -23.34 -36.14
C GLU A 391 -2.69 -23.67 -37.31
N ALA A 392 -3.78 -22.92 -37.48
CA ALA A 392 -4.69 -23.11 -38.60
C ALA A 392 -4.00 -22.87 -39.96
N THR A 393 -3.05 -21.93 -40.04
CA THR A 393 -2.29 -21.64 -41.27
C THR A 393 -1.27 -22.73 -41.59
N VAL A 394 -0.65 -23.35 -40.57
CA VAL A 394 0.20 -24.55 -40.73
C VAL A 394 -0.63 -25.73 -41.22
N LEU A 395 -1.80 -25.98 -40.62
CA LEU A 395 -2.73 -27.03 -41.04
C LEU A 395 -3.18 -26.84 -42.51
N LEU A 396 -3.54 -25.61 -42.88
CA LEU A 396 -3.90 -25.22 -44.25
C LEU A 396 -2.79 -25.56 -45.25
N ASN A 397 -1.56 -25.15 -44.98
CA ASN A 397 -0.42 -25.44 -45.87
C ASN A 397 -0.15 -26.96 -45.96
N GLY A 398 -0.20 -27.68 -44.84
CA GLY A 398 -0.01 -29.13 -44.80
C GLY A 398 -1.06 -29.90 -45.62
N VAL A 399 -2.33 -29.50 -45.55
CA VAL A 399 -3.39 -30.08 -46.40
C VAL A 399 -3.10 -29.80 -47.88
N LEU A 400 -2.82 -28.55 -48.27
CA LEU A 400 -2.53 -28.21 -49.66
C LEU A 400 -1.33 -28.96 -50.24
N ALA A 401 -0.24 -29.10 -49.45
CA ALA A 401 0.93 -29.88 -49.83
C ALA A 401 0.60 -31.38 -50.05
N SER A 402 -0.23 -31.98 -49.18
CA SER A 402 -0.65 -33.39 -49.33
C SER A 402 -1.40 -33.67 -50.64
N LEU A 403 -2.13 -32.66 -51.15
CA LEU A 403 -2.91 -32.69 -52.40
C LEU A 403 -2.12 -32.20 -53.63
N ASN A 404 -0.83 -31.85 -53.48
CA ASN A 404 -0.01 -31.19 -54.50
C ASN A 404 -0.62 -29.89 -55.08
N LEU A 405 -1.35 -29.12 -54.26
CA LEU A 405 -1.97 -27.86 -54.69
C LEU A 405 -1.09 -26.66 -54.26
N PRO A 406 -0.95 -25.61 -55.10
CA PRO A 406 -1.58 -25.41 -56.42
C PRO A 406 -0.91 -26.17 -57.59
N ALA A 407 0.32 -26.69 -57.41
CA ALA A 407 1.18 -27.19 -58.49
C ALA A 407 0.51 -28.16 -59.49
N ALA A 408 -0.37 -29.06 -59.02
CA ALA A 408 -1.10 -30.00 -59.88
C ALA A 408 -2.09 -29.35 -60.88
N LEU A 409 -2.48 -28.08 -60.67
CA LEU A 409 -3.33 -27.30 -61.58
C LEU A 409 -2.53 -26.48 -62.59
N GLU A 410 -1.21 -26.44 -62.43
CA GLU A 410 -0.23 -25.78 -63.30
C GLU A 410 0.53 -26.81 -64.14
N ASP A 411 0.73 -28.00 -63.56
CA ASP A 411 1.38 -29.18 -64.18
C ASP A 411 0.50 -29.90 -65.23
N LEU A 412 -0.24 -29.15 -66.04
CA LEU A 412 -1.04 -29.71 -67.14
C LEU A 412 -0.17 -30.04 -68.38
N SER A 413 0.99 -29.39 -68.49
CA SER A 413 1.98 -29.63 -69.54
C SER A 413 2.79 -30.91 -69.35
N GLY A 414 3.06 -31.34 -68.11
CA GLY A 414 3.83 -32.53 -67.78
C GLY A 414 5.35 -32.44 -67.98
N ASP A 415 5.85 -31.43 -68.69
CA ASP A 415 7.28 -31.26 -69.04
C ASP A 415 7.96 -30.05 -68.36
N SER A 416 7.21 -29.00 -67.98
CA SER A 416 7.77 -27.74 -67.43
C SER A 416 7.66 -27.67 -65.90
N VAL A 417 8.52 -26.90 -65.22
CA VAL A 417 8.36 -26.65 -63.77
C VAL A 417 7.06 -25.85 -63.51
N PRO A 418 6.22 -26.22 -62.53
CA PRO A 418 5.06 -25.41 -62.13
C PRO A 418 5.46 -24.02 -61.64
N GLN A 419 4.67 -23.00 -61.99
CA GLN A 419 4.94 -21.60 -61.69
C GLN A 419 5.03 -21.35 -60.17
N SER A 420 4.17 -21.98 -59.38
CA SER A 420 4.20 -21.89 -57.92
C SER A 420 5.48 -22.47 -57.31
N ILE A 421 6.07 -23.49 -57.94
CA ILE A 421 7.35 -24.08 -57.51
C ILE A 421 8.52 -23.17 -57.92
N LEU A 422 8.45 -22.51 -59.08
CA LEU A 422 9.41 -21.47 -59.47
C LEU A 422 9.35 -20.23 -58.56
N GLU A 423 8.16 -19.81 -58.15
CA GLU A 423 7.99 -18.70 -57.19
C GLU A 423 8.50 -19.08 -55.79
N LYS A 424 8.17 -20.28 -55.30
CA LYS A 424 8.74 -20.84 -54.07
C LYS A 424 10.28 -20.93 -54.15
N SER A 425 10.84 -21.39 -55.27
CA SER A 425 12.30 -21.44 -55.51
C SER A 425 12.92 -20.04 -55.46
N ARG A 426 12.36 -19.08 -56.20
CA ARG A 426 12.84 -17.69 -56.24
C ARG A 426 12.77 -17.01 -54.87
N ALA A 427 11.73 -17.26 -54.07
CA ALA A 427 11.61 -16.74 -52.71
C ALA A 427 12.71 -17.29 -51.78
N VAL A 428 12.99 -18.60 -51.83
CA VAL A 428 14.08 -19.24 -51.07
C VAL A 428 15.45 -18.70 -51.49
N VAL A 429 15.71 -18.57 -52.79
CA VAL A 429 16.96 -18.01 -53.31
C VAL A 429 17.13 -16.53 -52.92
N GLN A 430 16.06 -15.74 -52.93
CA GLN A 430 16.08 -14.33 -52.52
C GLN A 430 16.37 -14.16 -51.02
N GLN A 431 16.02 -15.13 -50.18
CA GLN A 431 16.39 -15.18 -48.75
C GLN A 431 17.81 -15.74 -48.51
N GLY A 432 18.59 -15.96 -49.56
CA GLY A 432 19.98 -16.46 -49.50
C GLY A 432 20.11 -17.99 -49.59
N GLY A 433 19.00 -18.70 -49.85
CA GLY A 433 18.98 -20.14 -50.06
C GLY A 433 19.55 -20.94 -48.88
N LEU A 434 20.02 -22.16 -49.15
CA LEU A 434 20.59 -23.06 -48.14
C LEU A 434 21.72 -22.40 -47.30
N GLN A 435 22.56 -21.58 -47.94
CA GLN A 435 23.72 -20.93 -47.31
C GLN A 435 23.33 -20.00 -46.14
N SER A 436 22.17 -19.36 -46.20
CA SER A 436 21.66 -18.51 -45.11
C SER A 436 21.32 -19.33 -43.85
N ILE A 437 20.74 -20.52 -44.05
CA ILE A 437 20.42 -21.47 -42.98
C ILE A 437 21.71 -22.12 -42.44
N GLU A 438 22.62 -22.55 -43.32
CA GLU A 438 23.91 -23.14 -42.92
C GLU A 438 24.73 -22.17 -42.06
N ARG A 439 24.75 -20.87 -42.42
CA ARG A 439 25.39 -19.83 -41.62
C ARG A 439 24.76 -19.72 -40.23
N LEU A 440 23.43 -19.59 -40.14
CA LEU A 440 22.73 -19.46 -38.86
C LEU A 440 22.90 -20.71 -37.98
N ILE A 441 22.82 -21.92 -38.54
CA ILE A 441 23.03 -23.19 -37.82
C ILE A 441 24.46 -23.31 -37.26
N LYS A 442 25.44 -22.61 -37.85
CA LYS A 442 26.80 -22.48 -37.34
C LYS A 442 26.94 -21.37 -36.29
N GLU A 443 26.26 -20.23 -36.45
CA GLU A 443 26.29 -19.09 -35.53
C GLU A 443 25.60 -19.41 -34.18
N LEU A 444 24.50 -20.19 -34.16
CA LEU A 444 23.77 -20.51 -32.92
C LEU A 444 24.65 -21.15 -31.82
N PRO A 445 25.47 -22.19 -32.08
CA PRO A 445 26.43 -22.72 -31.10
C PRO A 445 27.41 -21.69 -30.54
N GLU A 446 27.87 -20.74 -31.34
CA GLU A 446 28.79 -19.67 -30.89
C GLU A 446 28.07 -18.70 -29.94
N LEU A 447 26.80 -18.37 -30.23
CA LEU A 447 25.93 -17.56 -29.36
C LEU A 447 25.56 -18.29 -28.05
N LEU A 448 25.24 -19.58 -28.11
CA LEU A 448 25.01 -20.43 -26.94
C LEU A 448 26.25 -20.47 -26.03
N GLN A 449 27.43 -20.70 -26.61
CA GLN A 449 28.69 -20.76 -25.87
C GLN A 449 29.01 -19.43 -25.18
N ARG A 450 28.84 -18.29 -25.87
CA ARG A 450 28.98 -16.95 -25.28
C ARG A 450 28.09 -16.77 -24.05
N ASN A 451 26.82 -17.20 -24.12
CA ASN A 451 25.90 -17.08 -22.99
C ASN A 451 26.31 -18.00 -21.82
N ARG A 452 26.76 -19.23 -22.09
CA ARG A 452 27.29 -20.15 -21.06
C ARG A 452 28.53 -19.57 -20.37
N GLU A 453 29.48 -19.02 -21.11
CA GLU A 453 30.71 -18.41 -20.57
C GLU A 453 30.42 -17.23 -19.64
N ILE A 454 29.47 -16.34 -20.01
CA ILE A 454 29.05 -15.23 -19.15
C ILE A 454 28.42 -15.75 -17.85
N LEU A 455 27.53 -16.74 -17.93
CA LEU A 455 26.87 -17.33 -16.75
C LEU A 455 27.85 -18.06 -15.83
N ASP A 456 28.77 -18.85 -16.40
CA ASP A 456 29.75 -19.62 -15.62
C ASP A 456 30.80 -18.71 -14.96
N GLU A 457 31.30 -17.68 -15.64
CA GLU A 457 32.20 -16.71 -15.01
C GLU A 457 31.48 -15.91 -13.91
N SER A 458 30.21 -15.54 -14.11
CA SER A 458 29.40 -14.84 -13.11
C SER A 458 29.27 -15.63 -11.80
N LEU A 459 29.05 -16.95 -11.89
CA LEU A 459 28.94 -17.84 -10.74
C LEU A 459 30.31 -18.12 -10.10
N LYS A 460 31.33 -18.36 -10.92
CA LYS A 460 32.73 -18.52 -10.48
C LYS A 460 33.26 -17.32 -9.70
N ILE A 461 32.83 -16.10 -10.02
CA ILE A 461 33.13 -14.89 -9.25
C ILE A 461 32.58 -14.97 -7.81
N LEU A 462 31.36 -15.50 -7.63
CA LEU A 462 30.76 -15.74 -6.30
C LEU A 462 31.48 -16.87 -5.54
N ASP A 463 31.74 -17.99 -6.22
CA ASP A 463 32.38 -19.17 -5.64
C ASP A 463 33.82 -18.86 -5.17
N THR A 464 34.56 -18.06 -5.93
CA THR A 464 35.92 -17.61 -5.58
C THR A 464 35.93 -16.72 -4.34
N GLU A 465 34.96 -15.80 -4.20
CA GLU A 465 34.86 -14.97 -2.99
C GLU A 465 34.46 -15.82 -1.77
N GLU A 466 33.47 -16.71 -1.92
CA GLU A 466 33.02 -17.58 -0.84
C GLU A 466 34.12 -18.54 -0.35
N GLN A 467 34.96 -19.07 -1.25
CA GLN A 467 36.13 -19.84 -0.83
C GLN A 467 37.02 -18.99 0.10
N THR A 468 37.36 -17.76 -0.28
CA THR A 468 38.17 -16.88 0.58
C THR A 468 37.46 -16.46 1.87
N ASP A 469 36.13 -16.29 1.85
CA ASP A 469 35.34 -16.00 3.06
C ASP A 469 35.38 -17.18 4.05
N ASN A 470 35.31 -18.41 3.55
CA ASN A 470 35.36 -19.61 4.35
C ASN A 470 36.78 -19.92 4.87
N GLU A 471 37.82 -19.68 4.07
CA GLU A 471 39.22 -19.74 4.51
C GLU A 471 39.52 -18.72 5.63
N LEU A 472 39.06 -17.48 5.48
CA LEU A 472 39.21 -16.44 6.50
C LEU A 472 38.39 -16.73 7.76
N ARG A 473 37.17 -17.27 7.61
CA ARG A 473 36.35 -17.74 8.74
C ARG A 473 37.02 -18.89 9.50
N ALA A 474 37.67 -19.82 8.81
CA ALA A 474 38.43 -20.89 9.45
C ALA A 474 39.63 -20.32 10.24
N ASN A 475 40.43 -19.44 9.61
CA ASN A 475 41.66 -18.89 10.21
C ASN A 475 41.42 -17.93 11.38
N PHE A 476 40.37 -17.10 11.33
CA PHE A 476 40.12 -16.04 12.32
C PHE A 476 38.92 -16.31 13.24
N THR A 477 38.07 -17.26 12.89
CA THR A 477 36.93 -17.79 13.69
C THR A 477 36.14 -16.71 14.43
N HIS A 478 36.41 -16.49 15.73
CA HIS A 478 35.70 -15.53 16.58
C HIS A 478 35.92 -14.06 16.18
N ARG A 479 36.94 -13.75 15.36
CA ARG A 479 37.20 -12.41 14.82
C ARG A 479 36.57 -12.18 13.43
N TRP A 480 36.00 -13.21 12.78
CA TRP A 480 35.40 -13.12 11.43
C TRP A 480 33.87 -13.21 11.46
N GLN A 481 33.22 -12.27 12.14
CA GLN A 481 31.78 -12.33 12.46
C GLN A 481 30.84 -11.79 11.35
N ARG A 482 31.28 -11.73 10.10
CA ARG A 482 30.43 -11.32 8.97
C ARG A 482 29.58 -12.49 8.44
N THR A 483 28.38 -12.18 7.92
CA THR A 483 27.45 -13.13 7.31
C THR A 483 28.16 -14.05 6.30
N PRO A 484 27.93 -15.38 6.30
CA PRO A 484 28.54 -16.29 5.35
C PRO A 484 28.18 -15.95 3.90
N SER A 485 29.18 -15.93 3.01
CA SER A 485 28.96 -15.66 1.59
C SER A 485 27.96 -16.65 0.94
N GLY A 486 27.96 -17.92 1.33
CA GLY A 486 27.00 -18.91 0.83
C GLY A 486 25.54 -18.65 1.20
N GLU A 487 25.28 -17.96 2.31
CA GLU A 487 23.94 -17.50 2.68
C GLU A 487 23.56 -16.24 1.88
N LEU A 488 24.49 -15.28 1.77
CA LEU A 488 24.31 -14.03 1.03
C LEU A 488 24.07 -14.27 -0.48
N TYR A 489 24.78 -15.22 -1.09
CA TYR A 489 24.70 -15.52 -2.53
C TYR A 489 23.59 -16.51 -2.90
N LYS A 490 22.82 -17.02 -1.93
CA LYS A 490 21.76 -18.03 -2.14
C LYS A 490 20.72 -17.61 -3.19
N SER A 491 20.34 -16.32 -3.22
CA SER A 491 19.41 -15.77 -4.22
C SER A 491 20.03 -15.67 -5.61
N LEU A 492 21.29 -15.25 -5.72
CA LEU A 492 22.03 -15.16 -6.98
C LEU A 492 22.29 -16.54 -7.59
N ARG A 493 22.61 -17.55 -6.78
CA ARG A 493 22.76 -18.94 -7.26
C ARG A 493 21.43 -19.54 -7.71
N ALA A 494 20.31 -19.20 -7.07
CA ALA A 494 18.98 -19.59 -7.55
C ALA A 494 18.63 -18.93 -8.90
N GLU A 495 18.97 -17.65 -9.08
CA GLU A 495 18.80 -16.93 -10.35
C GLU A 495 19.68 -17.55 -11.46
N GLY A 496 20.96 -17.85 -11.15
CA GLY A 496 21.87 -18.53 -12.07
C GLY A 496 21.44 -19.96 -12.43
N ALA A 497 20.80 -20.69 -11.51
CA ALA A 497 20.20 -21.99 -11.78
C ALA A 497 18.98 -21.89 -12.72
N ASN A 498 18.18 -20.82 -12.61
CA ASN A 498 17.10 -20.56 -13.56
C ASN A 498 17.65 -20.27 -14.96
N TYR A 499 18.68 -19.42 -15.10
CA TYR A 499 19.33 -19.19 -16.39
C TYR A 499 19.98 -20.46 -16.98
N ARG A 500 20.50 -21.36 -16.13
CA ARG A 500 20.98 -22.69 -16.56
C ARG A 500 19.87 -23.49 -17.23
N GLY A 501 18.72 -23.63 -16.56
CA GLY A 501 17.56 -24.36 -17.09
C GLY A 501 17.00 -23.75 -18.38
N VAL A 502 17.03 -22.42 -18.52
CA VAL A 502 16.64 -21.72 -19.76
C VAL A 502 17.61 -22.03 -20.90
N LEU A 503 18.92 -22.06 -20.64
CA LEU A 503 19.93 -22.44 -21.64
C LEU A 503 19.79 -23.91 -22.07
N ASP A 504 19.51 -24.82 -21.14
CA ASP A 504 19.37 -26.24 -21.46
C ASP A 504 18.05 -26.53 -22.22
N GLN A 505 16.97 -25.76 -21.98
CA GLN A 505 15.78 -25.75 -22.84
C GLN A 505 16.09 -25.24 -24.25
N ALA A 506 16.92 -24.20 -24.39
CA ALA A 506 17.33 -23.68 -25.69
C ALA A 506 18.16 -24.71 -26.48
N VAL A 507 19.05 -25.47 -25.83
CA VAL A 507 19.76 -26.60 -26.48
C VAL A 507 18.80 -27.64 -27.06
N HIS A 508 17.70 -27.96 -26.36
CA HIS A 508 16.67 -28.87 -26.89
C HIS A 508 15.90 -28.27 -28.07
N ALA A 509 15.64 -26.95 -28.09
CA ALA A 509 15.03 -26.29 -29.24
C ALA A 509 15.95 -26.29 -30.47
N ASP A 510 17.24 -25.95 -30.29
CA ASP A 510 18.26 -25.96 -31.33
C ASP A 510 18.45 -27.35 -31.95
N GLN A 511 18.39 -28.40 -31.12
CA GLN A 511 18.43 -29.80 -31.55
C GLN A 511 17.27 -30.12 -32.50
N VAL A 512 16.02 -29.75 -32.16
CA VAL A 512 14.83 -29.98 -33.00
C VAL A 512 14.94 -29.24 -34.34
N VAL A 513 15.42 -28.00 -34.34
CA VAL A 513 15.63 -27.24 -35.59
C VAL A 513 16.71 -27.88 -36.46
N ARG A 514 17.80 -28.37 -35.86
CA ARG A 514 18.90 -29.06 -36.57
C ARG A 514 18.49 -30.43 -37.12
N GLU A 515 17.72 -31.21 -36.38
CA GLU A 515 17.16 -32.49 -36.87
C GLU A 515 16.23 -32.27 -38.07
N ARG A 516 15.38 -31.24 -38.01
CA ARG A 516 14.49 -30.87 -39.11
C ARG A 516 15.24 -30.30 -40.33
N TYR A 517 16.35 -29.59 -40.12
CA TYR A 517 17.27 -29.23 -41.20
C TYR A 517 17.84 -30.47 -41.90
N ASN A 518 18.39 -31.41 -41.13
CA ASN A 518 18.98 -32.64 -41.66
C ASN A 518 17.96 -33.49 -42.45
N ALA A 519 16.67 -33.45 -42.08
CA ALA A 519 15.60 -34.16 -42.77
C ALA A 519 15.18 -33.55 -44.12
N HIS A 520 15.54 -32.29 -44.41
CA HIS A 520 15.07 -31.56 -45.59
C HIS A 520 16.17 -30.90 -46.45
N CYS A 521 17.41 -30.81 -45.95
CA CYS A 521 18.50 -30.05 -46.57
C CYS A 521 18.76 -30.42 -48.04
N GLU A 522 18.73 -31.70 -48.42
CA GLU A 522 18.92 -32.14 -49.81
C GLU A 522 17.81 -31.64 -50.75
N THR A 523 16.55 -31.63 -50.29
CA THR A 523 15.42 -31.17 -51.11
C THR A 523 15.36 -29.64 -51.17
N ILE A 524 15.79 -28.95 -50.10
CA ILE A 524 16.01 -27.49 -50.10
C ILE A 524 17.16 -27.13 -51.06
N ALA A 525 18.26 -27.89 -51.06
CA ALA A 525 19.38 -27.68 -51.99
C ALA A 525 18.95 -27.85 -53.45
N LEU A 526 18.07 -28.82 -53.73
CA LEU A 526 17.44 -28.96 -55.05
C LEU A 526 16.54 -27.77 -55.40
N LEU A 527 15.71 -27.30 -54.47
CA LEU A 527 14.84 -26.13 -54.69
C LEU A 527 15.63 -24.83 -54.93
N CYS A 528 16.87 -24.74 -54.43
CA CYS A 528 17.79 -23.62 -54.67
C CYS A 528 18.48 -23.65 -56.05
N LYS A 529 18.26 -24.67 -56.88
CA LYS A 529 18.93 -24.81 -58.19
C LYS A 529 18.41 -23.83 -59.25
N PRO A 530 19.24 -23.46 -60.25
CA PRO A 530 18.77 -22.74 -61.43
C PRO A 530 17.64 -23.49 -62.14
N GLU A 531 16.72 -22.74 -62.76
CA GLU A 531 15.49 -23.24 -63.39
C GLU A 531 15.71 -24.44 -64.34
N ALA A 532 16.81 -24.44 -65.11
CA ALA A 532 17.17 -25.54 -65.99
C ALA A 532 17.62 -26.82 -65.25
N GLU A 533 18.38 -26.70 -64.15
CA GLU A 533 18.77 -27.84 -63.31
C GLU A 533 17.58 -28.39 -62.51
N LEU A 534 16.74 -27.49 -61.98
CA LEU A 534 15.51 -27.86 -61.29
C LEU A 534 14.54 -28.59 -62.22
N SER A 535 14.36 -28.11 -63.46
CA SER A 535 13.52 -28.77 -64.46
C SER A 535 14.06 -30.14 -64.89
N ALA A 536 15.38 -30.32 -64.95
CA ALA A 536 16.00 -31.60 -65.29
C ALA A 536 15.87 -32.66 -64.18
N ALA A 537 15.65 -32.23 -62.94
CA ALA A 537 15.50 -33.12 -61.78
C ALA A 537 14.05 -33.57 -61.51
N ILE A 538 13.06 -32.91 -62.11
CA ILE A 538 11.64 -33.28 -61.97
C ILE A 538 11.29 -34.24 -63.13
N PRO A 539 10.85 -35.50 -62.87
CA PRO A 539 10.48 -36.44 -63.93
C PRO A 539 9.40 -35.87 -64.84
N SER A 540 9.50 -36.04 -66.16
CA SER A 540 8.42 -35.68 -67.09
C SER A 540 7.27 -36.70 -67.03
N ALA A 541 6.07 -36.25 -67.39
CA ALA A 541 4.86 -37.07 -67.44
C ALA A 541 3.99 -36.68 -68.66
N ASN A 542 3.14 -37.60 -69.13
CA ASN A 542 2.27 -37.33 -70.27
C ASN A 542 1.34 -36.11 -70.02
N PRO A 543 1.23 -35.15 -70.96
CA PRO A 543 0.46 -33.92 -70.76
C PRO A 543 -1.04 -34.17 -70.54
N ALA A 544 -1.61 -33.55 -69.51
CA ALA A 544 -3.03 -33.65 -69.15
C ALA A 544 -3.90 -32.56 -69.83
N LYS A 545 -3.56 -32.19 -71.07
CA LYS A 545 -4.13 -31.01 -71.79
C LYS A 545 -5.65 -31.04 -71.99
N THR A 546 -6.31 -32.19 -71.85
CA THR A 546 -7.78 -32.29 -71.85
C THR A 546 -8.45 -31.69 -70.61
N LEU A 547 -7.68 -31.42 -69.54
CA LEU A 547 -8.14 -30.67 -68.35
C LEU A 547 -7.90 -29.16 -68.45
N GLU A 548 -7.17 -28.70 -69.48
CA GLU A 548 -6.77 -27.31 -69.69
C GLU A 548 -7.97 -26.48 -70.18
N GLY A 549 -8.80 -26.03 -69.23
CA GLY A 549 -10.10 -25.39 -69.47
C GLY A 549 -11.28 -26.07 -68.78
N SER A 550 -11.06 -27.13 -67.99
CA SER A 550 -12.11 -27.80 -67.21
C SER A 550 -12.72 -26.89 -66.13
N GLU A 551 -14.04 -26.93 -65.97
CA GLU A 551 -14.77 -26.17 -64.95
C GLU A 551 -14.25 -26.45 -63.53
N VAL A 552 -13.93 -27.71 -63.23
CA VAL A 552 -13.36 -28.12 -61.92
C VAL A 552 -11.99 -27.47 -61.67
N VAL A 553 -11.17 -27.24 -62.71
CA VAL A 553 -9.89 -26.51 -62.58
C VAL A 553 -10.13 -25.03 -62.29
N GLY A 554 -11.15 -24.42 -62.91
CA GLY A 554 -11.58 -23.05 -62.61
C GLY A 554 -12.06 -22.88 -61.17
N VAL A 555 -12.92 -23.80 -60.71
CA VAL A 555 -13.43 -23.86 -59.33
C VAL A 555 -12.29 -24.03 -58.32
N LEU A 556 -11.37 -24.95 -58.55
CA LEU A 556 -10.19 -25.16 -57.68
C LEU A 556 -9.28 -23.93 -57.61
N ARG A 557 -9.00 -23.27 -58.74
CA ARG A 557 -8.20 -22.02 -58.75
C ARG A 557 -8.87 -20.91 -57.95
N ALA A 558 -10.19 -20.75 -58.06
CA ALA A 558 -10.95 -19.77 -57.27
C ALA A 558 -10.92 -20.08 -55.75
N GLN A 559 -11.05 -21.36 -55.37
CA GLN A 559 -10.98 -21.79 -53.97
C GLN A 559 -9.58 -21.58 -53.37
N LEU A 560 -8.52 -21.83 -54.13
CA LEU A 560 -7.14 -21.59 -53.69
C LEU A 560 -6.84 -20.09 -53.53
N ALA A 561 -7.33 -19.25 -54.44
CA ALA A 561 -7.24 -17.79 -54.30
C ALA A 561 -7.96 -17.28 -53.03
N GLN A 562 -9.10 -17.88 -52.67
CA GLN A 562 -9.80 -17.58 -51.41
C GLN A 562 -8.94 -17.96 -50.18
N LEU A 563 -8.21 -19.08 -50.22
CA LEU A 563 -7.33 -19.53 -49.13
C LEU A 563 -6.10 -18.63 -48.97
N ASP A 564 -5.46 -18.19 -50.05
CA ASP A 564 -4.31 -17.28 -49.96
C ASP A 564 -4.69 -15.85 -49.58
N GLN A 565 -5.90 -15.40 -49.93
CA GLN A 565 -6.45 -14.15 -49.38
C GLN A 565 -6.65 -14.26 -47.86
N LEU A 566 -7.19 -15.38 -47.38
CA LEU A 566 -7.41 -15.65 -45.96
C LEU A 566 -6.09 -15.69 -45.15
N LYS A 567 -4.98 -16.16 -45.74
CA LYS A 567 -3.64 -16.06 -45.14
C LYS A 567 -3.19 -14.61 -44.95
N LYS A 568 -3.29 -13.77 -45.99
CA LYS A 568 -2.92 -12.34 -45.95
C LYS A 568 -3.75 -11.57 -44.93
N GLU A 569 -5.04 -11.89 -44.81
CA GLU A 569 -5.92 -11.32 -43.78
C GLU A 569 -5.46 -11.69 -42.36
N ARG A 570 -4.95 -12.91 -42.13
CA ARG A 570 -4.37 -13.30 -40.83
C ARG A 570 -3.05 -12.59 -40.52
N GLU A 571 -2.21 -12.32 -41.52
CA GLU A 571 -0.97 -11.55 -41.33
C GLU A 571 -1.28 -10.11 -40.88
N GLN A 572 -2.24 -9.45 -41.53
CA GLN A 572 -2.72 -8.14 -41.09
C GLN A 572 -3.36 -8.21 -39.69
N LEU A 573 -4.19 -9.22 -39.42
CA LEU A 573 -4.88 -9.39 -38.14
C LEU A 573 -3.92 -9.68 -36.97
N GLU A 574 -2.83 -10.43 -37.20
CA GLU A 574 -1.75 -10.61 -36.21
C GLU A 574 -1.06 -9.27 -35.89
N ASN A 575 -0.82 -8.41 -36.89
CA ASN A 575 -0.22 -7.10 -36.72
C ASN A 575 -1.15 -6.11 -35.99
N ASP A 576 -2.44 -6.07 -36.34
CA ASP A 576 -3.46 -5.22 -35.68
C ASP A 576 -3.59 -5.57 -34.19
N ILE A 577 -3.71 -6.87 -33.87
CA ILE A 577 -3.83 -7.37 -32.49
C ILE A 577 -2.59 -7.01 -31.65
N LYS A 578 -1.38 -7.16 -32.22
CA LYS A 578 -0.12 -6.87 -31.52
C LYS A 578 0.17 -5.39 -31.34
N SER A 579 -0.23 -4.55 -32.29
CA SER A 579 0.00 -3.10 -32.24
C SER A 579 -1.02 -2.33 -31.38
N THR A 580 -2.20 -2.90 -31.15
CA THR A 580 -3.25 -2.32 -30.28
C THR A 580 -2.76 -2.13 -28.84
N GLN A 581 -2.84 -0.89 -28.33
CA GLN A 581 -2.50 -0.51 -26.94
C GLN A 581 -3.70 0.13 -26.23
N PHE A 582 -3.78 -0.04 -24.91
CA PHE A 582 -4.70 0.68 -24.02
C PHE A 582 -4.08 0.79 -22.61
N ASP A 583 -4.54 1.75 -21.81
CA ASP A 583 -4.13 1.97 -20.42
C ASP A 583 -5.33 1.85 -19.47
N MET A 584 -5.13 1.15 -18.35
CA MET A 584 -6.13 0.95 -17.29
C MET A 584 -5.87 1.78 -16.04
N THR A 585 -4.74 2.51 -15.95
CA THR A 585 -4.30 3.21 -14.74
C THR A 585 -5.38 4.15 -14.20
N THR A 586 -5.99 4.95 -15.08
CA THR A 586 -7.08 5.87 -14.72
C THR A 586 -8.34 5.12 -14.24
N LYS A 587 -8.67 3.96 -14.82
CA LYS A 587 -9.86 3.18 -14.44
C LYS A 587 -9.69 2.51 -13.08
N PHE A 588 -8.52 1.91 -12.82
CA PHE A 588 -8.21 1.33 -11.51
C PHE A 588 -8.07 2.39 -10.40
N LEU A 589 -7.48 3.55 -10.69
CA LEU A 589 -7.47 4.70 -9.75
C LEU A 589 -8.89 5.18 -9.44
N THR A 590 -9.78 5.24 -10.45
CA THR A 590 -11.18 5.64 -10.25
C THR A 590 -11.94 4.64 -9.37
N ALA A 591 -11.82 3.34 -9.64
CA ALA A 591 -12.44 2.29 -8.84
C ALA A 591 -11.94 2.31 -7.38
N LEU A 592 -10.62 2.40 -7.17
CA LEU A 592 -10.03 2.49 -5.82
C LEU A 592 -10.55 3.72 -5.04
N ALA A 593 -10.77 4.85 -5.71
CA ALA A 593 -11.26 6.08 -5.10
C ALA A 593 -12.78 6.08 -4.82
N GLN A 594 -13.57 5.26 -5.53
CA GLN A 594 -15.02 5.18 -5.37
C GLN A 594 -15.46 4.03 -4.46
N ASP A 595 -14.91 2.83 -4.68
CA ASP A 595 -15.31 1.59 -4.00
C ASP A 595 -14.38 1.20 -2.84
N GLY A 596 -13.22 1.87 -2.70
CA GLY A 596 -12.20 1.55 -1.69
C GLY A 596 -11.40 0.27 -1.96
N ALA A 597 -11.73 -0.47 -3.01
CA ALA A 597 -11.07 -1.68 -3.47
C ALA A 597 -11.14 -1.78 -5.00
N ILE A 598 -10.32 -2.64 -5.61
CA ILE A 598 -10.28 -2.83 -7.07
C ILE A 598 -10.76 -4.25 -7.40
N ASN A 599 -11.92 -4.37 -8.03
CA ASN A 599 -12.32 -5.63 -8.68
C ASN A 599 -11.62 -5.72 -10.05
N GLU A 600 -10.34 -6.11 -9.99
CA GLU A 600 -9.43 -6.19 -11.14
C GLU A 600 -10.00 -7.07 -12.25
N GLU A 601 -10.49 -8.27 -11.91
CA GLU A 601 -10.95 -9.25 -12.91
C GLU A 601 -12.13 -8.72 -13.73
N ALA A 602 -13.17 -8.19 -13.06
CA ALA A 602 -14.35 -7.67 -13.75
C ALA A 602 -14.02 -6.47 -14.65
N LEU A 603 -13.14 -5.56 -14.19
CA LEU A 603 -12.72 -4.40 -14.95
C LEU A 603 -11.84 -4.79 -16.16
N SER A 604 -10.83 -5.63 -15.95
CA SER A 604 -9.92 -6.09 -16.99
C SER A 604 -10.61 -6.92 -18.06
N VAL A 605 -11.50 -7.85 -17.68
CA VAL A 605 -12.26 -8.66 -18.66
C VAL A 605 -13.20 -7.79 -19.50
N THR A 606 -13.90 -6.83 -18.88
CA THR A 606 -14.80 -5.92 -19.59
C THR A 606 -14.04 -5.04 -20.59
N GLU A 607 -12.89 -4.47 -20.20
CA GLU A 607 -12.10 -3.65 -21.13
C GLU A 607 -11.44 -4.48 -22.23
N LEU A 608 -10.92 -5.68 -21.90
CA LEU A 608 -10.31 -6.57 -22.88
C LEU A 608 -11.32 -7.06 -23.93
N ASP A 609 -12.59 -7.30 -23.58
CA ASP A 609 -13.63 -7.58 -24.57
C ASP A 609 -14.00 -6.32 -25.39
N GLY A 610 -14.08 -5.15 -24.76
CA GLY A 610 -14.29 -3.88 -25.45
C GLY A 610 -13.22 -3.54 -26.49
N VAL A 611 -11.95 -3.90 -26.24
CA VAL A 611 -10.80 -3.64 -27.13
C VAL A 611 -10.55 -4.80 -28.10
N TYR A 612 -10.63 -6.06 -27.65
CA TYR A 612 -10.22 -7.25 -28.41
C TYR A 612 -11.38 -8.20 -28.80
N GLY A 613 -12.61 -7.97 -28.37
CA GLY A 613 -13.78 -8.79 -28.75
C GLY A 613 -14.02 -8.79 -30.27
N GLY A 614 -13.92 -7.62 -30.92
CA GLY A 614 -14.01 -7.50 -32.37
C GLY A 614 -12.91 -8.25 -33.13
N TYR A 615 -11.67 -8.26 -32.61
CA TYR A 615 -10.59 -9.09 -33.16
C TYR A 615 -10.84 -10.58 -32.92
N THR A 616 -11.35 -10.96 -31.74
CA THR A 616 -11.71 -12.34 -31.40
C THR A 616 -12.75 -12.90 -32.36
N GLN A 617 -13.79 -12.12 -32.70
CA GLN A 617 -14.80 -12.49 -33.70
C GLN A 617 -14.20 -12.67 -35.10
N LYS A 618 -13.31 -11.76 -35.54
CA LYS A 618 -12.59 -11.89 -36.83
C LYS A 618 -11.75 -13.17 -36.90
N VAL A 619 -11.02 -13.50 -35.82
CA VAL A 619 -10.23 -14.74 -35.76
C VAL A 619 -11.13 -15.96 -35.87
N GLN A 620 -12.22 -16.05 -35.10
CA GLN A 620 -13.16 -17.19 -35.17
C GLN A 620 -13.79 -17.34 -36.56
N GLN A 621 -14.18 -16.23 -37.21
CA GLN A 621 -14.69 -16.28 -38.58
C GLN A 621 -13.60 -16.73 -39.58
N SER A 622 -12.34 -16.32 -39.41
CA SER A 622 -11.21 -16.77 -40.25
C SER A 622 -10.89 -18.26 -40.08
N LEU A 623 -11.10 -18.83 -38.89
CA LEU A 623 -10.97 -20.28 -38.64
C LEU A 623 -12.10 -21.04 -39.36
N LYS A 624 -13.36 -20.69 -39.10
CA LYS A 624 -14.54 -21.33 -39.71
C LYS A 624 -14.52 -21.23 -41.24
N THR A 625 -14.12 -20.08 -41.78
CA THR A 625 -14.04 -19.89 -43.24
C THR A 625 -12.95 -20.79 -43.86
N GLN A 626 -11.85 -21.07 -43.16
CA GLN A 626 -10.87 -22.04 -43.63
C GLN A 626 -11.45 -23.46 -43.68
N GLU A 627 -12.15 -23.90 -42.64
CA GLU A 627 -12.77 -25.24 -42.59
C GLU A 627 -13.73 -25.44 -43.78
N GLU A 628 -14.67 -24.49 -43.95
CA GLU A 628 -15.65 -24.51 -45.04
C GLU A 628 -15.00 -24.50 -46.44
N VAL A 629 -13.85 -23.83 -46.62
CA VAL A 629 -13.14 -23.80 -47.91
C VAL A 629 -12.31 -25.07 -48.12
N LEU A 630 -11.68 -25.61 -47.08
CA LEU A 630 -10.88 -26.84 -47.17
C LEU A 630 -11.75 -28.05 -47.54
N ASP A 631 -12.95 -28.19 -47.00
CA ASP A 631 -13.90 -29.25 -47.39
C ASP A 631 -14.29 -29.16 -48.87
N ARG A 632 -14.49 -27.93 -49.38
CA ARG A 632 -14.75 -27.69 -50.81
C ARG A 632 -13.53 -28.03 -51.67
N VAL A 633 -12.32 -27.65 -51.25
CA VAL A 633 -11.07 -27.99 -51.96
C VAL A 633 -10.85 -29.50 -51.99
N GLN A 634 -11.04 -30.21 -50.88
CA GLN A 634 -10.93 -31.67 -50.85
C GLN A 634 -11.95 -32.37 -51.75
N THR A 635 -13.16 -31.82 -51.86
CA THR A 635 -14.21 -32.37 -52.74
C THR A 635 -13.86 -32.15 -54.20
N SER A 636 -13.57 -30.90 -54.58
CA SER A 636 -13.14 -30.53 -55.94
C SER A 636 -11.88 -31.28 -56.38
N HIS A 637 -10.95 -31.53 -55.44
CA HIS A 637 -9.71 -32.27 -55.71
C HIS A 637 -9.94 -33.77 -55.94
N LYS A 638 -10.95 -34.40 -55.30
CA LYS A 638 -11.33 -35.79 -55.59
C LYS A 638 -11.86 -35.92 -57.03
N GLU A 639 -12.70 -34.98 -57.46
CA GLU A 639 -13.22 -34.91 -58.83
C GLU A 639 -12.09 -34.68 -59.84
N PHE A 640 -11.22 -33.69 -59.62
CA PHE A 640 -10.01 -33.44 -60.41
C PHE A 640 -9.12 -34.69 -60.53
N SER A 641 -8.85 -35.36 -59.40
CA SER A 641 -8.02 -36.57 -59.36
C SER A 641 -8.63 -37.73 -60.13
N SER A 642 -9.96 -37.86 -60.14
CA SER A 642 -10.66 -38.90 -60.91
C SER A 642 -10.51 -38.74 -62.43
N MET A 643 -10.29 -37.50 -62.90
CA MET A 643 -10.06 -37.19 -64.32
C MET A 643 -8.59 -37.26 -64.73
N LYS A 644 -7.65 -37.24 -63.77
CA LYS A 644 -6.20 -37.35 -64.01
C LYS A 644 -5.81 -38.81 -64.23
N GLN A 645 -5.37 -39.17 -65.43
CA GLN A 645 -4.94 -40.55 -65.72
C GLN A 645 -3.68 -40.91 -64.92
N SER A 646 -3.81 -41.85 -63.97
CA SER A 646 -2.70 -42.33 -63.15
C SER A 646 -1.78 -43.26 -63.96
N ASN A 647 -0.53 -42.84 -64.15
CA ASN A 647 0.55 -43.68 -64.66
C ASN A 647 1.79 -43.51 -63.75
N GLN A 648 2.74 -44.45 -63.83
CA GLN A 648 3.85 -44.52 -62.87
C GLN A 648 4.81 -43.31 -62.94
N GLN A 649 4.95 -42.68 -64.11
CA GLN A 649 5.74 -41.44 -64.26
C GLN A 649 5.02 -40.23 -63.63
N ALA A 650 3.70 -40.11 -63.82
CA ALA A 650 2.90 -39.05 -63.22
C ALA A 650 2.87 -39.15 -61.67
N VAL A 651 2.89 -40.36 -61.11
CA VAL A 651 3.01 -40.58 -59.66
C VAL A 651 4.39 -40.13 -59.14
N LEU A 652 5.48 -40.51 -59.81
CA LEU A 652 6.84 -40.09 -59.44
C LEU A 652 7.03 -38.56 -59.56
N ARG A 653 6.49 -37.95 -60.62
CA ARG A 653 6.47 -36.49 -60.80
C ARG A 653 5.71 -35.79 -59.67
N GLU A 654 4.51 -36.28 -59.35
CA GLU A 654 3.71 -35.74 -58.25
C GLU A 654 4.41 -35.89 -56.89
N GLU A 655 5.10 -37.00 -56.63
CA GLU A 655 5.88 -37.20 -55.40
C GLU A 655 7.02 -36.19 -55.28
N VAL A 656 7.75 -35.91 -56.37
CA VAL A 656 8.81 -34.89 -56.40
C VAL A 656 8.24 -33.49 -56.20
N LEU A 657 7.11 -33.15 -56.83
CA LEU A 657 6.45 -31.85 -56.64
C LEU A 657 5.96 -31.64 -55.19
N LYS A 658 5.37 -32.68 -54.56
CA LYS A 658 5.01 -32.64 -53.13
C LYS A 658 6.23 -32.44 -52.23
N LYS A 659 7.35 -33.11 -52.51
CA LYS A 659 8.63 -32.92 -51.78
C LYS A 659 9.18 -31.51 -51.93
N LEU A 660 9.19 -30.94 -53.14
CA LEU A 660 9.63 -29.55 -53.39
C LEU A 660 8.73 -28.53 -52.69
N ALA A 661 7.41 -28.72 -52.73
CA ALA A 661 6.45 -27.88 -52.01
C ALA A 661 6.68 -27.91 -50.49
N SER A 662 6.89 -29.11 -49.91
CA SER A 662 7.20 -29.30 -48.50
C SER A 662 8.58 -28.76 -48.11
N ALA A 663 9.56 -28.79 -49.01
CA ALA A 663 10.91 -28.27 -48.75
C ALA A 663 10.93 -26.74 -48.63
N HIS A 664 10.14 -26.03 -49.45
CA HIS A 664 9.91 -24.59 -49.26
C HIS A 664 9.31 -24.29 -47.88
N ASP A 665 8.27 -25.04 -47.50
CA ASP A 665 7.51 -24.75 -46.28
C ASP A 665 8.38 -25.04 -45.04
N SER A 666 9.17 -26.12 -45.08
CA SER A 666 10.22 -26.40 -44.08
C SER A 666 11.37 -25.38 -44.09
N TYR A 667 11.81 -24.88 -45.26
CA TYR A 667 12.81 -23.80 -45.33
C TYR A 667 12.35 -22.55 -44.60
N MET A 668 11.13 -22.08 -44.89
CA MET A 668 10.57 -20.86 -44.29
C MET A 668 10.42 -21.00 -42.77
N GLU A 669 10.02 -22.18 -42.28
CA GLU A 669 9.92 -22.43 -40.84
C GLU A 669 11.29 -22.54 -40.17
N ILE A 670 12.27 -23.24 -40.76
CA ILE A 670 13.65 -23.33 -40.23
C ILE A 670 14.30 -21.94 -40.22
N PHE A 671 14.22 -21.18 -41.32
CA PHE A 671 14.79 -19.84 -41.44
C PHE A 671 14.22 -18.89 -40.38
N LYS A 672 12.90 -18.94 -40.14
CA LYS A 672 12.23 -18.17 -39.10
C LYS A 672 12.67 -18.59 -37.70
N ASN A 673 12.62 -19.89 -37.38
CA ASN A 673 12.97 -20.41 -36.06
C ASN A 673 14.44 -20.11 -35.71
N LEU A 674 15.34 -20.14 -36.69
CA LEU A 674 16.74 -19.71 -36.52
C LEU A 674 16.87 -18.21 -36.23
N HIS A 675 16.08 -17.35 -36.88
CA HIS A 675 16.07 -15.92 -36.54
C HIS A 675 15.48 -15.63 -35.16
N GLU A 676 14.42 -16.35 -34.76
CA GLU A 676 13.85 -16.25 -33.40
C GLU A 676 14.85 -16.75 -32.35
N GLY A 677 15.60 -17.83 -32.61
CA GLY A 677 16.70 -18.32 -31.77
C GLY A 677 17.92 -17.40 -31.70
N THR A 678 18.40 -16.89 -32.83
CA THR A 678 19.47 -15.88 -32.89
C THR A 678 19.09 -14.62 -32.12
N LYS A 679 17.83 -14.17 -32.20
CA LYS A 679 17.35 -13.06 -31.38
C LYS A 679 17.37 -13.43 -29.89
N PHE A 680 16.76 -14.56 -29.51
CA PHE A 680 16.71 -15.04 -28.13
C PHE A 680 18.10 -15.08 -27.46
N TYR A 681 19.12 -15.62 -28.13
CA TYR A 681 20.47 -15.67 -27.56
C TYR A 681 21.17 -14.30 -27.45
N ASN A 682 20.76 -13.28 -28.21
CA ASN A 682 21.26 -11.92 -28.06
C ASN A 682 20.53 -11.18 -26.95
N ASP A 683 19.21 -11.26 -26.89
CA ASP A 683 18.39 -10.74 -25.79
C ASP A 683 18.83 -11.34 -24.43
N LEU A 684 19.12 -12.65 -24.39
CA LEU A 684 19.63 -13.35 -23.21
C LEU A 684 21.04 -12.90 -22.81
N THR A 685 21.91 -12.54 -23.77
CA THR A 685 23.24 -12.00 -23.45
C THR A 685 23.13 -10.67 -22.71
N GLU A 686 22.20 -9.79 -23.06
CA GLU A 686 21.98 -8.57 -22.28
C GLU A 686 21.54 -8.84 -20.84
N ILE A 687 20.70 -9.86 -20.64
CA ILE A 687 20.23 -10.27 -19.31
C ILE A 687 21.39 -10.83 -18.49
N LEU A 688 22.20 -11.72 -19.09
CA LEU A 688 23.35 -12.34 -18.43
C LEU A 688 24.47 -11.34 -18.12
N LEU A 689 24.70 -10.32 -18.95
CA LEU A 689 25.62 -9.22 -18.62
C LEU A 689 25.13 -8.38 -17.43
N LYS A 690 23.81 -8.14 -17.32
CA LYS A 690 23.21 -7.46 -16.15
C LYS A 690 23.37 -8.33 -14.88
N PHE A 691 23.24 -9.66 -14.99
CA PHE A 691 23.51 -10.61 -13.91
C PHE A 691 25.01 -10.68 -13.54
N GLN A 692 25.92 -10.63 -14.51
CA GLN A 692 27.37 -10.61 -14.30
C GLN A 692 27.82 -9.37 -13.52
N ASN A 693 27.30 -8.20 -13.87
CA ASN A 693 27.54 -6.96 -13.14
C ASN A 693 27.05 -7.06 -11.69
N LYS A 694 25.81 -7.53 -11.49
CA LYS A 694 25.21 -7.78 -10.15
C LYS A 694 26.04 -8.73 -9.28
N CYS A 695 26.63 -9.78 -9.86
CA CYS A 695 27.55 -10.69 -9.16
C CYS A 695 28.93 -10.06 -8.89
N SER A 696 29.40 -9.20 -9.79
CA SER A 696 30.67 -8.48 -9.65
C SER A 696 30.60 -7.39 -8.58
N ASP A 697 29.51 -6.61 -8.54
CA ASP A 697 29.29 -5.52 -7.59
C ASP A 697 29.22 -6.02 -6.15
N ILE A 698 28.48 -7.12 -5.90
CA ILE A 698 28.37 -7.69 -4.55
C ILE A 698 29.71 -8.29 -4.08
N VAL A 699 30.46 -8.94 -4.98
CA VAL A 699 31.79 -9.47 -4.67
C VAL A 699 32.83 -8.36 -4.51
N PHE A 700 32.70 -7.24 -5.22
CA PHE A 700 33.53 -6.06 -5.01
C PHE A 700 33.30 -5.47 -3.60
N ALA A 701 32.05 -5.21 -3.23
CA ALA A 701 31.70 -4.74 -1.89
C ALA A 701 32.18 -5.70 -0.78
N ARG A 702 32.08 -7.03 -1.00
CA ARG A 702 32.59 -8.06 -0.09
C ARG A 702 34.12 -8.12 -0.01
N LYS A 703 34.85 -7.74 -1.06
CA LYS A 703 36.32 -7.58 -1.02
C LYS A 703 36.73 -6.35 -0.22
N THR A 704 36.01 -5.23 -0.35
CA THR A 704 36.24 -4.02 0.46
C THR A 704 35.97 -4.29 1.94
N GLU A 705 34.80 -4.84 2.29
CA GLU A 705 34.45 -5.24 3.68
C GLU A 705 35.51 -6.20 4.27
N ARG A 706 35.98 -7.16 3.47
CA ARG A 706 37.04 -8.10 3.85
C ARG A 706 38.38 -7.39 4.15
N GLU A 707 38.75 -6.39 3.38
CA GLU A 707 39.99 -5.63 3.55
C GLU A 707 39.95 -4.71 4.77
N GLU A 708 38.79 -4.10 5.05
CA GLU A 708 38.53 -3.35 6.29
C GLU A 708 38.60 -4.28 7.52
N LEU A 709 37.89 -5.41 7.51
CA LEU A 709 37.92 -6.40 8.60
C LEU A 709 39.31 -6.99 8.83
N LEU A 710 40.08 -7.25 7.77
CA LEU A 710 41.47 -7.73 7.91
C LEU A 710 42.38 -6.68 8.54
N LYS A 711 42.17 -5.39 8.24
CA LYS A 711 42.91 -4.28 8.87
C LYS A 711 42.55 -4.17 10.35
N ASP A 712 41.27 -4.20 10.71
CA ASP A 712 40.82 -4.15 12.11
C ASP A 712 41.33 -5.35 12.92
N ILE A 713 41.38 -6.55 12.33
CA ILE A 713 41.97 -7.75 12.93
C ILE A 713 43.49 -7.60 13.13
N GLN A 714 44.21 -7.03 12.16
CA GLN A 714 45.65 -6.76 12.29
C GLN A 714 45.92 -5.73 13.39
N GLU A 715 45.15 -4.65 13.47
CA GLU A 715 45.25 -3.65 14.55
C GLU A 715 44.87 -4.25 15.91
N SER A 716 43.85 -5.12 15.98
CA SER A 716 43.49 -5.83 17.21
C SER A 716 44.59 -6.79 17.69
N ILE A 717 45.26 -7.49 16.79
CA ILE A 717 46.36 -8.43 17.13
C ILE A 717 47.63 -7.66 17.51
N ALA A 718 47.94 -6.55 16.82
CA ALA A 718 49.10 -5.72 17.14
C ALA A 718 49.00 -5.03 18.51
N ASN A 719 47.78 -4.82 19.02
CA ASN A 719 47.52 -4.27 20.35
C ASN A 719 47.34 -5.35 21.45
N GLU A 720 47.50 -6.64 21.14
CA GLU A 720 47.31 -7.75 22.09
C GLU A 720 48.63 -8.03 22.88
N PRO A 721 48.69 -7.76 24.19
CA PRO A 721 49.97 -7.75 24.94
C PRO A 721 50.54 -9.16 25.14
N SER A 722 51.62 -9.47 24.41
CA SER A 722 52.24 -10.80 24.40
C SER A 722 53.16 -11.05 25.61
N ALA A 723 52.69 -11.81 26.60
CA ALA A 723 53.52 -12.39 27.66
C ALA A 723 52.93 -13.69 28.26
N PRO A 724 53.65 -14.83 28.26
CA PRO A 724 53.31 -15.99 29.06
C PRO A 724 53.53 -15.74 30.56
N ALA A 725 52.69 -16.32 31.41
CA ALA A 725 52.78 -16.12 32.87
C ALA A 725 54.01 -16.82 33.50
N ILE A 726 54.69 -16.12 34.41
CA ILE A 726 55.70 -16.67 35.32
C ILE A 726 55.15 -16.60 36.76
N PRO A 727 55.27 -17.66 37.60
CA PRO A 727 54.64 -17.69 38.92
C PRO A 727 55.17 -16.68 39.95
N SER A 728 54.34 -16.41 40.96
CA SER A 728 54.52 -15.35 41.95
C SER A 728 55.65 -15.58 42.96
N THR A 729 56.28 -14.49 43.41
CA THR A 729 56.97 -14.39 44.72
C THR A 729 56.50 -13.13 45.47
N PRO A 730 56.55 -13.10 46.82
CA PRO A 730 55.56 -12.34 47.61
C PRO A 730 55.99 -10.92 48.04
N SER A 731 54.99 -10.10 48.34
CA SER A 731 55.12 -8.73 48.85
C SER A 731 55.75 -8.65 50.26
N TYR A 732 56.55 -7.62 50.51
CA TYR A 732 56.92 -7.21 51.87
C TYR A 732 57.02 -5.67 52.00
N HIS A 733 56.41 -5.14 53.06
CA HIS A 733 56.41 -3.76 53.59
C HIS A 733 55.93 -2.55 52.74
N ALA A 734 54.95 -1.84 53.32
CA ALA A 734 54.72 -0.39 53.17
C ALA A 734 55.70 0.40 54.10
N ALA A 735 55.78 1.73 54.19
CA ALA A 735 54.88 2.81 53.77
C ALA A 735 55.67 4.11 53.34
N PRO A 736 55.37 5.37 53.75
CA PRO A 736 54.69 6.35 52.87
C PRO A 736 55.42 7.71 52.69
N ALA A 737 54.75 8.65 51.99
CA ALA A 737 55.05 10.10 51.83
C ALA A 737 56.26 10.49 50.91
N ALA A 738 56.37 11.71 50.35
CA ALA A 738 55.37 12.71 49.89
C ALA A 738 56.03 13.81 49.00
N ALA A 739 55.25 14.40 48.08
CA ALA A 739 55.35 15.74 47.45
C ALA A 739 56.68 16.27 46.84
N ALA A 740 56.66 16.63 45.53
CA ALA A 740 57.13 17.92 44.97
C ALA A 740 56.79 18.11 43.47
N THR A 741 56.65 19.37 43.03
CA THR A 741 56.45 19.91 41.64
C THR A 741 57.79 20.40 41.04
N PRO A 742 57.95 21.03 39.83
CA PRO A 742 57.01 21.60 38.80
C PRO A 742 57.34 21.03 37.36
N PRO A 743 57.25 21.69 36.16
CA PRO A 743 56.80 23.03 35.72
C PRO A 743 55.91 23.06 34.43
N THR A 744 56.04 24.12 33.59
CA THR A 744 55.21 24.58 32.44
C THR A 744 56.10 25.37 31.42
N PRO A 745 55.62 26.11 30.40
CA PRO A 745 54.90 25.72 29.15
C PRO A 745 55.44 26.39 27.83
N ALA A 746 54.81 26.13 26.67
CA ALA A 746 54.84 26.95 25.43
C ALA A 746 53.57 26.59 24.58
N THR A 747 52.69 27.49 24.09
CA THR A 747 52.76 28.55 23.03
C THR A 747 53.19 28.02 21.64
N SER A 748 52.50 28.31 20.52
CA SER A 748 51.31 29.13 20.18
C SER A 748 50.67 28.57 18.86
N ALA A 749 49.69 29.13 18.12
CA ALA A 749 49.00 30.43 18.04
C ALA A 749 47.58 30.28 17.37
N GLN A 750 46.93 31.38 16.95
CA GLN A 750 45.67 31.41 16.17
C GLN A 750 45.64 32.53 15.12
N GLY A 751 44.73 32.46 14.14
CA GLY A 751 44.40 33.50 13.15
C GLY A 751 42.88 33.86 13.17
N PRO A 752 42.47 35.04 12.65
CA PRO A 752 41.26 35.72 13.15
C PRO A 752 39.96 35.52 12.35
N ALA A 753 38.82 35.85 12.99
CA ALA A 753 37.47 35.85 12.42
C ALA A 753 36.94 37.28 12.14
N ALA A 754 35.84 37.38 11.39
CA ALA A 754 35.21 38.63 10.94
C ALA A 754 33.93 39.00 11.76
N PRO A 755 33.49 40.28 11.78
CA PRO A 755 32.41 40.75 12.66
C PRO A 755 30.99 40.62 12.05
N PRO A 756 29.92 40.69 12.87
CA PRO A 756 28.52 40.61 12.43
C PRO A 756 27.93 41.96 11.95
N PRO A 757 26.93 41.96 11.05
CA PRO A 757 26.17 43.15 10.65
C PRO A 757 25.06 43.54 11.65
N ALA A 758 24.56 44.77 11.51
CA ALA A 758 23.63 45.42 12.44
C ALA A 758 22.13 45.27 12.06
N ALA A 759 21.25 45.70 12.97
CA ALA A 759 19.79 45.62 12.84
C ALA A 759 19.20 46.63 11.84
N ALA A 760 18.02 46.30 11.29
CA ALA A 760 17.19 47.17 10.47
C ALA A 760 15.83 47.46 11.16
N GLY A 761 15.20 48.58 10.80
CA GLY A 761 13.95 49.07 11.41
C GLY A 761 12.67 48.40 10.87
N PRO A 762 11.49 48.79 11.41
CA PRO A 762 10.20 48.19 11.06
C PRO A 762 9.69 48.61 9.68
N ALA A 763 8.86 47.74 9.09
CA ALA A 763 8.06 47.97 7.89
C ALA A 763 6.57 48.11 8.26
N PRO A 764 5.70 48.71 7.41
CA PRO A 764 4.40 49.22 7.84
C PRO A 764 3.28 48.17 7.89
N ASP A 765 2.19 48.57 8.53
CA ASP A 765 0.95 47.79 8.70
C ASP A 765 0.31 47.39 7.36
N THR A 766 -0.40 46.25 7.38
CA THR A 766 -1.36 45.84 6.34
C THR A 766 -2.68 45.50 6.99
N GLU A 767 -3.78 46.00 6.40
CA GLU A 767 -5.12 45.95 7.00
C GLU A 767 -5.67 44.53 7.04
N HIS A 768 -6.20 44.11 8.20
CA HIS A 768 -6.90 42.83 8.34
C HIS A 768 -8.43 43.05 8.20
N ASP A 769 -9.06 42.31 7.29
CA ASP A 769 -10.50 42.39 7.00
C ASP A 769 -11.35 41.84 8.17
N ASP A 770 -12.01 42.73 8.91
CA ASP A 770 -12.65 42.46 10.21
C ASP A 770 -14.09 41.88 10.05
N GLY A 771 -14.17 40.74 9.35
CA GLY A 771 -15.41 40.26 8.72
C GLY A 771 -16.26 39.22 9.48
N ASN A 772 -16.08 38.95 10.78
CA ASN A 772 -16.78 37.81 11.43
C ASN A 772 -17.26 37.97 12.89
N ALA A 773 -17.42 39.19 13.41
CA ALA A 773 -17.91 39.42 14.78
C ALA A 773 -19.37 38.96 15.04
N SER A 774 -20.14 38.60 14.00
CA SER A 774 -21.60 38.48 14.08
C SER A 774 -22.15 37.05 14.28
N ASN A 775 -21.37 36.00 14.02
CA ASN A 775 -21.93 34.66 13.79
C ASN A 775 -22.22 33.88 15.09
N TRP A 776 -21.29 33.90 16.06
CA TRP A 776 -21.40 33.13 17.30
C TRP A 776 -22.64 33.46 18.16
N ARG A 777 -23.07 34.73 18.17
CA ARG A 777 -24.29 35.15 18.87
C ARG A 777 -25.58 34.64 18.22
N ARG A 778 -25.55 34.22 16.95
CA ARG A 778 -26.72 33.61 16.29
C ARG A 778 -26.87 32.13 16.65
N LEU A 779 -25.79 31.36 16.59
CA LEU A 779 -25.77 29.94 17.00
C LEU A 779 -26.26 29.78 18.45
N LEU A 780 -25.67 30.53 19.39
CA LEU A 780 -26.06 30.55 20.82
C LEU A 780 -27.53 30.94 21.09
N VAL A 781 -28.23 31.58 20.13
CA VAL A 781 -29.64 31.96 20.26
C VAL A 781 -30.58 31.02 19.49
N HIS A 782 -30.06 30.21 18.57
CA HIS A 782 -30.85 29.24 17.81
C HIS A 782 -31.04 27.92 18.58
N GLU A 783 -29.94 27.24 18.95
CA GLU A 783 -29.98 25.97 19.70
C GLU A 783 -30.84 26.06 20.97
N LEU A 784 -30.72 27.17 21.72
CA LEU A 784 -31.40 27.36 23.01
C LEU A 784 -32.88 27.73 22.91
N ARG A 785 -33.48 27.73 21.71
CA ARG A 785 -34.89 28.11 21.50
C ARG A 785 -35.82 26.93 21.22
N GLU A 786 -35.31 25.83 20.68
CA GLU A 786 -36.13 24.70 20.22
C GLU A 786 -36.60 23.78 21.36
N GLU A 787 -35.87 23.70 22.48
CA GLU A 787 -36.25 22.91 23.67
C GLU A 787 -37.36 23.52 24.56
N SER A 788 -38.19 24.44 24.05
CA SER A 788 -39.12 25.23 24.87
C SER A 788 -40.60 25.18 24.50
N VAL A 789 -41.07 24.07 23.91
CA VAL A 789 -42.50 23.80 23.70
C VAL A 789 -42.86 22.35 24.06
N THR A 790 -43.41 22.13 25.26
CA THR A 790 -44.16 20.91 25.62
C THR A 790 -45.29 21.26 26.59
N ASP A 791 -46.54 21.13 26.16
CA ASP A 791 -47.75 20.83 26.98
C ASP A 791 -48.99 20.62 26.06
N PRO A 792 -50.10 20.01 26.51
CA PRO A 792 -50.70 18.93 25.70
C PRO A 792 -52.25 18.98 25.53
N LEU A 793 -52.75 17.94 24.85
CA LEU A 793 -54.16 17.45 24.81
C LEU A 793 -55.25 18.38 24.22
N LEU A 794 -55.74 18.04 23.02
CA LEU A 794 -57.13 17.57 22.80
C LEU A 794 -57.41 17.24 21.31
N SER A 795 -58.52 16.55 21.04
CA SER A 795 -59.03 16.16 19.70
C SER A 795 -60.54 15.90 19.79
N PRO A 796 -61.29 15.56 18.71
CA PRO A 796 -61.06 15.72 17.25
C PRO A 796 -62.27 16.39 16.51
N THR A 797 -62.14 16.81 15.23
CA THR A 797 -63.29 16.83 14.26
C THR A 797 -62.94 17.03 12.77
N SER A 798 -63.39 16.09 11.93
CA SER A 798 -63.97 16.20 10.55
C SER A 798 -63.54 17.23 9.47
N GLY A 799 -63.27 16.72 8.25
CA GLY A 799 -63.37 17.41 6.94
C GLY A 799 -62.25 17.02 5.95
N ARG A 800 -62.45 16.20 4.90
CA ARG A 800 -62.98 16.50 3.53
C ARG A 800 -62.16 17.58 2.78
N THR A 801 -61.63 17.40 1.56
CA THR A 801 -61.92 16.49 0.41
C THR A 801 -60.70 16.22 -0.50
N SER A 802 -60.71 15.13 -1.30
CA SER A 802 -60.05 14.89 -2.62
C SER A 802 -58.54 15.20 -2.85
N ASP A 803 -57.79 14.53 -3.72
CA ASP A 803 -58.08 13.51 -4.76
C ASP A 803 -56.95 12.45 -4.83
N SER A 804 -57.19 11.15 -5.09
CA SER A 804 -57.18 10.47 -6.41
C SER A 804 -55.83 10.65 -7.18
N LEU A 805 -55.02 9.64 -7.52
CA LEU A 805 -55.16 8.16 -7.64
C LEU A 805 -53.92 7.46 -7.00
N HIS A 806 -53.83 6.19 -6.56
CA HIS A 806 -54.49 4.89 -6.83
C HIS A 806 -54.02 4.11 -8.08
N VAL A 807 -53.73 2.80 -7.89
CA VAL A 807 -53.34 1.70 -8.83
C VAL A 807 -51.86 1.26 -8.69
N PHE A 808 -51.49 0.00 -8.35
CA PHE A 808 -52.26 -1.23 -8.05
C PHE A 808 -51.47 -2.25 -7.16
N LEU A 809 -52.19 -3.00 -6.30
CA LEU A 809 -52.14 -4.47 -6.02
C LEU A 809 -50.80 -5.27 -5.89
N THR A 810 -50.65 -6.31 -5.04
CA THR A 810 -51.31 -6.73 -3.75
C THR A 810 -50.45 -7.79 -3.01
N GLN A 811 -50.83 -8.12 -1.76
CA GLN A 811 -50.31 -9.25 -0.97
C GLN A 811 -50.96 -10.61 -1.32
N HIS A 812 -50.24 -11.72 -1.12
CA HIS A 812 -50.70 -13.02 -0.56
C HIS A 812 -49.44 -13.90 -0.36
N ARG A 813 -49.04 -14.48 0.79
CA ARG A 813 -49.61 -14.93 2.08
C ARG A 813 -49.98 -16.43 2.14
N SER A 814 -49.06 -17.20 2.76
CA SER A 814 -49.26 -18.39 3.65
C SER A 814 -49.15 -19.86 3.13
N ALA A 815 -48.72 -20.72 4.08
CA ALA A 815 -49.03 -22.15 4.28
C ALA A 815 -47.98 -23.27 3.96
N PHE A 816 -47.45 -23.82 5.07
CA PHE A 816 -47.02 -25.20 5.42
C PHE A 816 -47.68 -26.40 4.64
N PRO A 817 -47.15 -27.66 4.65
CA PRO A 817 -46.57 -28.31 5.85
C PRO A 817 -45.42 -29.35 5.74
N ARG A 818 -45.00 -29.81 6.95
CA ARG A 818 -44.16 -30.96 7.37
C ARG A 818 -44.61 -32.32 6.73
N ARG A 819 -43.94 -33.50 6.84
CA ARG A 819 -43.18 -34.12 7.97
C ARG A 819 -42.59 -35.52 7.60
N ARG A 820 -41.64 -36.06 8.41
CA ARG A 820 -41.18 -37.49 8.54
C ARG A 820 -40.40 -38.09 7.34
N SER A 821 -39.54 -39.13 7.45
CA SER A 821 -38.73 -39.78 8.52
C SER A 821 -37.86 -40.90 7.87
N GLY A 822 -36.78 -41.48 8.42
CA GLY A 822 -36.08 -41.37 9.72
C GLY A 822 -35.66 -42.75 10.29
N ARG A 823 -34.50 -42.85 11.00
CA ARG A 823 -33.71 -44.07 11.42
C ARG A 823 -32.63 -44.51 10.39
N CYS A 824 -31.53 -45.21 10.71
CA CYS A 824 -30.69 -45.38 11.93
C CYS A 824 -29.38 -46.16 11.59
N GLN A 825 -28.43 -46.17 12.55
CA GLN A 825 -27.33 -47.16 12.80
C GLN A 825 -25.86 -46.71 12.61
N ARG A 826 -25.08 -47.05 13.66
CA ARG A 826 -23.61 -47.12 13.86
C ARG A 826 -23.26 -48.63 13.94
N PRO A 827 -22.02 -49.12 13.74
CA PRO A 827 -20.85 -48.88 14.63
C PRO A 827 -19.47 -48.74 13.90
N ALA A 828 -18.40 -48.22 14.54
CA ALA A 828 -17.20 -48.90 15.13
C ALA A 828 -16.47 -49.88 14.18
N THR A 829 -15.12 -50.03 14.12
CA THR A 829 -14.00 -49.94 15.11
C THR A 829 -12.70 -49.40 14.44
N ALA A 830 -11.75 -48.67 15.07
CA ALA A 830 -10.74 -48.99 16.12
C ALA A 830 -9.44 -49.71 15.62
N PHE A 831 -8.37 -49.66 16.44
CA PHE A 831 -6.94 -50.02 16.17
C PHE A 831 -6.12 -49.01 15.32
N SER A 832 -4.77 -48.95 15.40
CA SER A 832 -3.87 -48.59 16.54
C SER A 832 -2.38 -48.59 16.12
N ALA A 833 -1.55 -47.78 16.80
CA ALA A 833 -0.10 -47.88 17.10
C ALA A 833 0.68 -49.17 16.69
N PRO A 834 2.01 -49.10 16.35
CA PRO A 834 3.04 -48.54 17.26
C PRO A 834 4.24 -47.81 16.62
N SER A 835 5.31 -47.63 17.41
CA SER A 835 6.43 -46.70 17.24
C SER A 835 7.82 -47.34 17.00
N ALA A 836 8.65 -46.68 16.18
CA ALA A 836 10.12 -46.58 16.28
C ALA A 836 10.53 -45.29 15.52
N SER A 837 11.45 -44.40 15.93
CA SER A 837 12.76 -44.50 16.61
C SER A 837 13.94 -44.81 15.66
N THR A 838 14.97 -43.94 15.74
CA THR A 838 16.42 -44.22 15.52
C THR A 838 17.10 -43.80 14.19
N LEU A 839 17.80 -42.66 14.26
CA LEU A 839 19.12 -42.30 13.66
C LEU A 839 19.36 -42.20 12.13
N PHE A 840 20.30 -41.30 11.79
CA PHE A 840 21.16 -41.12 10.59
C PHE A 840 20.57 -41.35 9.17
N GLY A 841 20.90 -40.54 8.14
CA GLY A 841 21.82 -39.41 8.07
C GLY A 841 22.78 -39.51 6.88
N PHE A 842 22.52 -38.72 5.84
CA PHE A 842 23.44 -38.29 4.77
C PHE A 842 22.85 -37.04 4.09
#